data_AF-A0A7S3ERT9-F1
#
_entry.id   AF-A0A7S3ERT9-F1
#
_cell.length_a   1.000
_cell.length_b   1.000
_cell.length_c   1.000
_cell.angle_alpha   90.00
_cell.angle_beta   90.00
_cell.angle_gamma   90.00
#
_symmetry.space_group_name_H-M   'P 1'
#
loop_
_entity.id
_entity.type
_entity.pdbx_description
1 polymer ?
#
loop_
_entity_poly.entity_id
_entity_poly.type
_entity_poly.pdbx_seq_one_letter_code
_entity_poly.pdbx_strand_id
1 'polypeptide(L)'
;CDKGFDALPDCSAKRCPADCNHRGVCMDGVCICLGGWGGVDCMVARCPNGCSGHGECSTSSGQCVCEDGWGWRDCSRRLCASKCSQHGYCDDGSCMCRPGWQGADCSQPESCIGTCGGIERGECLGVNGCRCAPGYAGIDCSRRTCAVDCGVNGFCNDVVGQCECATGWSGEACAIRQCPNDCSSMGTCTLAGTCECVVGRGGADCAELTCADPECSGHGVCSHGVCSCDAGFAGERCELFGCPGVPSACSAVGICQLGGNASVRGSFLDELSARCSCPESRAGAACELLSCPSGGDGRSCSSHGACDPRSGTCICDTPWEGPACQSRRCPANCSEHGECNGSTGACVCSPGWAGALCERPGCAETFGQECSARGWCNVHRRICVCEKGWSGAACEVAAPCPSDCSAHGTCTGRGCVCSSGWRGVDCSRRDCPFNCSSHGGCSPAGVCECDAGWKGVACEIADCPNDCSRHGRCLPSGDCECFEGFTGVDCSRHHCVDDCGEEAGHGVCVAGECRCSAGFSGARCERRTCPRRCSGRGICVNGTCVCRPGFSGSDCSEGCLNACSHRGNCTPQGACSCGGGWRGLDCSVAPLRLPGCAPLCAERCEQGCERPAVRTSGGCIQKCNEECIVRCELDGEASRV
;
A
#
# COMPACT_ATOMS: atom_id res chain seq x y z
N CYS A 1 34.73 -55.51 50.86
CA CYS A 1 34.62 -55.17 49.43
C CYS A 1 35.78 -54.26 49.04
N ASP A 2 36.22 -54.29 47.78
CA ASP A 2 37.20 -53.33 47.24
C ASP A 2 36.65 -51.89 47.25
N LYS A 3 37.53 -50.88 47.22
CA LYS A 3 37.10 -49.47 47.14
C LYS A 3 36.26 -49.27 45.87
N GLY A 4 34.98 -48.95 46.05
CA GLY A 4 34.03 -48.73 44.94
C GLY A 4 32.90 -49.76 44.83
N PHE A 5 32.74 -50.66 45.79
CA PHE A 5 31.59 -51.59 45.90
C PHE A 5 30.75 -51.32 47.15
N ASP A 6 29.47 -51.68 47.09
CA ASP A 6 28.47 -51.39 48.13
C ASP A 6 28.67 -52.24 49.40
N ALA A 7 28.19 -51.75 50.55
CA ALA A 7 28.35 -52.40 51.86
C ALA A 7 27.33 -53.54 52.12
N LEU A 8 26.84 -54.19 51.07
CA LEU A 8 26.02 -55.40 51.17
C LEU A 8 26.90 -56.62 51.56
N PRO A 9 26.32 -57.67 52.17
CA PRO A 9 27.08 -58.82 52.67
C PRO A 9 27.89 -59.57 51.60
N ASP A 10 27.51 -59.44 50.33
CA ASP A 10 28.06 -60.14 49.17
C ASP A 10 28.90 -59.25 48.23
N CYS A 11 29.04 -57.95 48.50
CA CYS A 11 29.87 -57.02 47.71
C CYS A 11 29.61 -57.06 46.19
N SER A 12 28.39 -57.39 45.75
CA SER A 12 28.09 -57.74 44.35
C SER A 12 27.78 -56.55 43.43
N ALA A 13 27.58 -55.34 43.99
CA ALA A 13 27.23 -54.13 43.24
C ALA A 13 28.29 -53.02 43.37
N LYS A 14 28.63 -52.38 42.24
CA LYS A 14 29.54 -51.22 42.19
C LYS A 14 28.82 -49.95 42.63
N ARG A 15 29.46 -49.20 43.53
CA ARG A 15 28.96 -47.96 44.11
C ARG A 15 29.02 -46.82 43.11
N CYS A 16 27.87 -46.19 42.85
CA CYS A 16 27.81 -45.02 42.00
C CYS A 16 28.30 -43.73 42.69
N PRO A 17 28.87 -42.78 41.93
CA PRO A 17 29.25 -41.46 42.45
C PRO A 17 28.04 -40.74 43.05
N ALA A 18 28.16 -40.29 44.31
CA ALA A 18 27.14 -39.55 45.05
C ALA A 18 25.72 -40.14 45.01
N ASP A 19 25.59 -41.46 44.84
CA ASP A 19 24.30 -42.16 44.66
C ASP A 19 23.43 -41.54 43.53
N CYS A 20 24.10 -41.11 42.45
CA CYS A 20 23.50 -40.39 41.32
C CYS A 20 22.66 -39.17 41.75
N ASN A 21 23.01 -38.56 42.90
CA ASN A 21 22.29 -37.47 43.56
C ASN A 21 20.76 -37.70 43.68
N HIS A 22 20.33 -38.98 43.70
CA HIS A 22 18.93 -39.41 43.64
C HIS A 22 18.15 -38.92 42.41
N ARG A 23 18.86 -38.54 41.33
CA ARG A 23 18.31 -37.99 40.06
C ARG A 23 18.67 -38.87 38.85
N GLY A 24 19.03 -40.12 39.11
CA GLY A 24 19.43 -41.12 38.12
C GLY A 24 19.33 -42.53 38.70
N VAL A 25 19.50 -43.53 37.83
CA VAL A 25 19.59 -44.94 38.23
C VAL A 25 21.04 -45.38 38.11
N CYS A 26 21.56 -45.99 39.17
CA CYS A 26 22.91 -46.57 39.18
C CYS A 26 22.92 -47.91 38.42
N MET A 27 23.76 -48.04 37.39
CA MET A 27 24.02 -49.29 36.68
C MET A 27 25.53 -49.55 36.59
N ASP A 28 26.01 -50.57 37.29
CA ASP A 28 27.42 -51.02 37.30
C ASP A 28 28.44 -49.88 37.55
N GLY A 29 28.16 -49.01 38.52
CA GLY A 29 29.02 -47.88 38.89
C GLY A 29 28.90 -46.63 38.00
N VAL A 30 27.99 -46.65 37.01
CA VAL A 30 27.69 -45.52 36.13
C VAL A 30 26.28 -44.99 36.39
N CYS A 31 26.15 -43.68 36.53
CA CYS A 31 24.85 -43.03 36.70
C CYS A 31 24.15 -42.80 35.37
N ILE A 32 22.99 -43.41 35.17
CA ILE A 32 22.09 -43.09 34.06
C ILE A 32 21.08 -42.06 34.54
N CYS A 33 21.24 -40.81 34.11
CA CYS A 33 20.46 -39.68 34.62
C CYS A 33 19.02 -39.68 34.10
N LEU A 34 18.09 -39.26 34.97
CA LEU A 34 16.70 -39.00 34.58
C LEU A 34 16.65 -37.77 33.65
N GLY A 35 15.61 -37.68 32.81
CA GLY A 35 15.46 -36.59 31.84
C GLY A 35 15.56 -35.22 32.51
N GLY A 36 16.40 -34.34 31.96
CA GLY A 36 16.71 -33.02 32.54
C GLY A 36 18.02 -32.96 33.36
N TRP A 37 18.71 -34.10 33.54
CA TRP A 37 19.97 -34.18 34.31
C TRP A 37 21.11 -34.83 33.52
N GLY A 38 22.34 -34.47 33.85
CA GLY A 38 23.56 -34.96 33.23
C GLY A 38 24.78 -34.77 34.12
N GLY A 39 25.97 -35.09 33.60
CA GLY A 39 27.18 -35.19 34.40
C GLY A 39 27.39 -36.60 34.95
N VAL A 40 28.58 -36.85 35.51
CA VAL A 40 29.04 -38.19 35.91
C VAL A 40 28.28 -38.77 37.11
N ASP A 41 27.59 -37.91 37.86
CA ASP A 41 26.81 -38.19 39.06
C ASP A 41 25.39 -37.59 38.98
N CYS A 42 24.96 -37.14 37.79
CA CYS A 42 23.67 -36.48 37.55
C CYS A 42 23.46 -35.15 38.29
N MET A 43 24.54 -34.43 38.67
CA MET A 43 24.43 -33.12 39.31
C MET A 43 24.09 -31.97 38.36
N VAL A 44 24.32 -32.13 37.04
CA VAL A 44 24.22 -31.03 36.06
C VAL A 44 22.80 -30.98 35.49
N ALA A 45 22.08 -29.88 35.70
CA ALA A 45 20.81 -29.65 35.00
C ALA A 45 21.06 -29.43 33.50
N ARG A 46 20.42 -30.24 32.64
CA ARG A 46 20.48 -30.10 31.17
C ARG A 46 19.13 -29.63 30.65
N CYS A 47 19.03 -28.34 30.40
CA CYS A 47 17.86 -27.76 29.75
C CYS A 47 17.89 -27.98 28.24
N PRO A 48 16.76 -28.30 27.60
CA PRO A 48 16.67 -28.47 26.15
C PRO A 48 17.11 -27.20 25.42
N ASN A 49 18.02 -27.32 24.45
CA ASN A 49 18.62 -26.24 23.65
C ASN A 49 19.10 -25.00 24.44
N GLY A 50 19.44 -25.14 25.72
CA GLY A 50 19.81 -23.99 26.56
C GLY A 50 18.71 -22.93 26.66
N CYS A 51 17.44 -23.36 26.60
CA CYS A 51 16.27 -22.47 26.56
C CYS A 51 16.26 -21.51 25.37
N SER A 52 16.97 -21.86 24.29
CA SER A 52 17.00 -21.13 23.01
C SER A 52 17.33 -19.63 23.13
N GLY A 53 17.92 -19.20 24.26
CA GLY A 53 18.20 -17.79 24.56
C GLY A 53 16.99 -16.94 25.00
N HIS A 54 15.82 -17.55 25.22
CA HIS A 54 14.55 -16.87 25.56
C HIS A 54 13.91 -17.41 26.85
N GLY A 55 14.75 -17.92 27.77
CA GLY A 55 14.29 -18.44 29.04
C GLY A 55 15.43 -18.81 29.97
N GLU A 56 15.10 -19.00 31.24
CA GLU A 56 16.05 -19.37 32.28
C GLU A 56 15.96 -20.87 32.59
N CYS A 57 17.12 -21.52 32.70
CA CYS A 57 17.19 -22.95 33.01
C CYS A 57 17.02 -23.19 34.51
N SER A 58 15.92 -23.84 34.90
CA SER A 58 15.66 -24.19 36.29
C SER A 58 16.62 -25.28 36.77
N THR A 59 17.54 -24.91 37.67
CA THR A 59 18.59 -25.77 38.21
C THR A 59 18.07 -26.89 39.13
N SER A 60 16.79 -26.88 39.48
CA SER A 60 16.12 -27.88 40.33
C SER A 60 15.30 -28.91 39.56
N SER A 61 15.00 -28.66 38.28
CA SER A 61 14.10 -29.49 37.48
C SER A 61 14.61 -29.80 36.06
N GLY A 62 15.62 -29.08 35.57
CA GLY A 62 16.12 -29.24 34.19
C GLY A 62 15.15 -28.75 33.11
N GLN A 63 14.16 -27.92 33.49
CA GLN A 63 13.17 -27.34 32.59
C GLN A 63 13.45 -25.85 32.34
N CYS A 64 13.07 -25.37 31.15
CA CYS A 64 13.15 -23.95 30.82
C CYS A 64 11.92 -23.19 31.32
N VAL A 65 12.17 -22.09 32.01
CA VAL A 65 11.15 -21.08 32.33
C VAL A 65 11.26 -19.99 31.28
N CYS A 66 10.27 -19.92 30.38
CA CYS A 66 10.32 -19.00 29.25
C CYS A 66 9.95 -17.57 29.65
N GLU A 67 10.58 -16.61 28.98
CA GLU A 67 10.23 -15.19 29.07
C GLU A 67 8.84 -14.93 28.46
N ASP A 68 8.20 -13.83 28.86
CA ASP A 68 6.87 -13.46 28.37
C ASP A 68 6.85 -13.39 26.84
N GLY A 69 5.90 -14.11 26.23
CA GLY A 69 5.79 -14.22 24.77
C GLY A 69 6.59 -15.37 24.16
N TRP A 70 7.28 -16.20 24.95
CA TRP A 70 7.96 -17.41 24.49
C TRP A 70 7.43 -18.68 25.20
N GLY A 71 7.48 -19.81 24.51
CA GLY A 71 6.93 -21.08 24.98
C GLY A 71 7.60 -22.28 24.32
N TRP A 72 6.98 -23.46 24.51
CA TRP A 72 7.60 -24.79 24.30
C TRP A 72 8.62 -25.18 25.38
N ARG A 73 9.12 -26.43 25.31
CA ARG A 73 10.01 -27.03 26.33
C ARG A 73 11.41 -26.43 26.37
N ASP A 74 11.78 -25.70 25.32
CA ASP A 74 13.08 -25.07 25.12
C ASP A 74 12.97 -23.57 24.79
N CYS A 75 11.80 -22.96 25.01
CA CYS A 75 11.51 -21.55 24.72
C CYS A 75 11.79 -21.12 23.27
N SER A 76 11.76 -22.06 22.32
CA SER A 76 12.02 -21.77 20.90
C SER A 76 10.85 -21.12 20.17
N ARG A 77 9.63 -21.16 20.73
CA ARG A 77 8.42 -20.73 20.03
C ARG A 77 7.87 -19.43 20.60
N ARG A 78 7.68 -18.42 19.76
CA ARG A 78 6.92 -17.21 20.11
C ARG A 78 5.44 -17.53 20.27
N LEU A 79 4.88 -17.17 21.43
CA LEU A 79 3.48 -17.30 21.76
C LEU A 79 2.73 -16.06 21.27
N CYS A 80 1.65 -16.26 20.52
CA CYS A 80 0.82 -15.16 20.07
C CYS A 80 -0.09 -14.64 21.19
N ALA A 81 -0.35 -13.32 21.14
CA ALA A 81 -1.25 -12.63 22.07
C ALA A 81 -2.62 -13.32 22.14
N SER A 82 -3.11 -13.55 23.36
CA SER A 82 -4.47 -14.07 23.64
C SER A 82 -4.88 -15.35 22.89
N LYS A 83 -3.93 -16.16 22.41
CA LYS A 83 -4.18 -17.31 21.51
C LYS A 83 -4.99 -16.91 20.25
N CYS A 84 -4.69 -15.72 19.70
CA CYS A 84 -5.39 -15.15 18.54
C CYS A 84 -6.91 -15.13 18.69
N SER A 85 -7.38 -14.87 19.91
CA SER A 85 -8.79 -14.77 20.29
C SER A 85 -9.66 -15.97 19.85
N GLN A 86 -9.04 -17.14 19.57
CA GLN A 86 -9.67 -18.32 18.97
C GLN A 86 -10.23 -18.11 17.54
N HIS A 87 -9.98 -16.94 16.95
CA HIS A 87 -10.41 -16.54 15.62
C HIS A 87 -9.25 -16.46 14.63
N GLY A 88 -8.06 -16.89 15.02
CA GLY A 88 -6.89 -17.05 14.15
C GLY A 88 -6.03 -18.23 14.55
N TYR A 89 -4.97 -18.48 13.79
CA TYR A 89 -3.89 -19.38 14.18
C TYR A 89 -2.59 -18.59 14.37
N CYS A 90 -1.72 -19.11 15.23
CA CYS A 90 -0.48 -18.45 15.61
C CYS A 90 0.68 -18.91 14.74
N ASP A 91 1.27 -17.99 13.98
CA ASP A 91 2.46 -18.19 13.17
C ASP A 91 3.59 -17.25 13.62
N ASP A 92 4.66 -17.83 14.17
CA ASP A 92 5.83 -17.12 14.74
C ASP A 92 5.55 -15.86 15.58
N GLY A 93 4.54 -15.90 16.46
CA GLY A 93 4.16 -14.78 17.32
C GLY A 93 3.21 -13.76 16.67
N SER A 94 2.88 -13.91 15.39
CA SER A 94 1.84 -13.16 14.68
C SER A 94 0.56 -13.99 14.53
N CYS A 95 -0.58 -13.32 14.73
CA CYS A 95 -1.88 -13.96 14.55
C CYS A 95 -2.36 -13.86 13.10
N MET A 96 -2.51 -15.01 12.46
CA MET A 96 -3.12 -15.16 11.14
C MET A 96 -4.63 -15.37 11.33
N CYS A 97 -5.42 -14.36 11.01
CA CYS A 97 -6.86 -14.38 11.28
C CYS A 97 -7.63 -15.24 10.28
N ARG A 98 -8.67 -15.92 10.78
CA ARG A 98 -9.62 -16.64 9.94
C ARG A 98 -10.49 -15.62 9.16
N PRO A 99 -10.98 -15.97 7.96
CA PRO A 99 -11.84 -15.09 7.17
C PRO A 99 -13.01 -14.56 8.00
N GLY A 100 -13.25 -13.25 7.95
CA GLY A 100 -14.24 -12.62 8.82
C GLY A 100 -13.69 -12.11 10.14
N TRP A 101 -12.37 -12.16 10.38
CA TRP A 101 -11.70 -11.59 11.55
C TRP A 101 -10.37 -10.89 11.18
N GLN A 102 -10.01 -9.83 11.91
CA GLN A 102 -8.84 -8.99 11.73
C GLN A 102 -8.31 -8.44 13.07
N GLY A 103 -7.19 -7.73 13.04
CA GLY A 103 -6.52 -7.16 14.22
C GLY A 103 -5.36 -8.03 14.73
N ALA A 104 -4.48 -7.44 15.56
CA ALA A 104 -3.22 -8.06 15.99
C ALA A 104 -3.39 -9.38 16.78
N ASP A 105 -4.55 -9.60 17.39
CA ASP A 105 -4.95 -10.83 18.08
C ASP A 105 -6.24 -11.44 17.52
N CYS A 106 -6.66 -11.05 16.31
CA CYS A 106 -7.89 -11.49 15.64
C CYS A 106 -9.18 -11.29 16.45
N SER A 107 -9.21 -10.29 17.33
CA SER A 107 -10.39 -9.97 18.15
C SER A 107 -11.48 -9.20 17.41
N GLN A 108 -11.21 -8.69 16.20
CA GLN A 108 -12.16 -7.85 15.46
C GLN A 108 -12.79 -8.60 14.29
N PRO A 109 -14.11 -8.53 14.04
CA PRO A 109 -14.73 -9.12 12.87
C PRO A 109 -14.55 -8.27 11.59
N GLU A 110 -14.32 -8.90 10.45
CA GLU A 110 -13.97 -8.31 9.14
C GLU A 110 -15.20 -7.89 8.30
N SER A 111 -16.37 -7.65 8.90
CA SER A 111 -17.57 -7.27 8.14
C SER A 111 -18.33 -6.10 8.74
N CYS A 112 -17.73 -4.94 8.58
CA CYS A 112 -18.40 -3.65 8.54
C CYS A 112 -17.93 -2.95 7.25
N ILE A 113 -18.82 -2.25 6.55
CA ILE A 113 -18.45 -1.48 5.35
C ILE A 113 -17.56 -0.32 5.84
N GLY A 114 -16.24 -0.46 5.68
CA GLY A 114 -15.26 0.39 6.36
C GLY A 114 -15.28 0.19 7.89
N THR A 115 -14.36 0.81 8.62
CA THR A 115 -14.31 0.75 10.10
C THR A 115 -15.44 1.55 10.77
N CYS A 116 -16.57 1.81 10.08
CA CYS A 116 -17.61 2.77 10.48
C CYS A 116 -17.04 4.15 10.86
N GLY A 117 -15.98 4.60 10.18
CA GLY A 117 -15.23 5.82 10.51
C GLY A 117 -14.42 5.74 11.81
N GLY A 118 -14.37 4.57 12.46
CA GLY A 118 -13.77 4.33 13.78
C GLY A 118 -14.81 4.32 14.91
N ILE A 119 -14.40 3.79 16.08
CA ILE A 119 -15.26 3.60 17.27
C ILE A 119 -15.93 4.89 17.79
N GLU A 120 -15.36 6.07 17.49
CA GLU A 120 -15.92 7.37 17.92
C GLU A 120 -16.92 7.96 16.91
N ARG A 121 -16.92 7.48 15.65
CA ARG A 121 -17.75 8.04 14.56
C ARG A 121 -18.96 7.17 14.23
N GLY A 122 -18.91 5.87 14.52
CA GLY A 122 -20.04 4.99 14.31
C GLY A 122 -19.89 3.63 15.00
N GLU A 123 -21.04 3.02 15.29
CA GLU A 123 -21.14 1.67 15.84
C GLU A 123 -21.53 0.69 14.75
N CYS A 124 -20.82 -0.43 14.65
CA CYS A 124 -21.13 -1.45 13.65
C CYS A 124 -22.32 -2.31 14.10
N LEU A 125 -23.35 -2.39 13.26
CA LEU A 125 -24.57 -3.19 13.51
C LEU A 125 -24.53 -4.57 12.81
N GLY A 126 -23.37 -4.97 12.26
CA GLY A 126 -23.16 -6.23 11.53
C GLY A 126 -22.90 -6.02 10.03
N VAL A 127 -23.17 -7.07 9.24
CA VAL A 127 -22.60 -7.30 7.89
C VAL A 127 -22.83 -6.19 6.85
N ASN A 128 -23.76 -5.26 7.05
CA ASN A 128 -24.09 -4.23 6.05
C ASN A 128 -24.57 -2.88 6.63
N GLY A 129 -24.25 -2.54 7.89
CA GLY A 129 -24.76 -1.28 8.45
C GLY A 129 -23.93 -0.70 9.57
N CYS A 130 -23.57 0.58 9.42
CA CYS A 130 -23.03 1.41 10.48
C CYS A 130 -24.13 2.33 11.05
N ARG A 131 -24.23 2.42 12.37
CA ARG A 131 -24.99 3.46 13.04
C ARG A 131 -24.07 4.63 13.31
N CYS A 132 -24.25 5.73 12.59
CA CYS A 132 -23.38 6.89 12.74
C CYS A 132 -23.69 7.68 14.00
N ALA A 133 -22.62 8.17 14.66
CA ALA A 133 -22.73 9.12 15.75
C ALA A 133 -23.28 10.47 15.24
N PRO A 134 -23.89 11.30 16.12
CA PRO A 134 -24.36 12.63 15.73
C PRO A 134 -23.25 13.44 15.08
N GLY A 135 -23.51 14.01 13.90
CA GLY A 135 -22.49 14.72 13.11
C GLY A 135 -21.85 13.89 11.99
N TYR A 136 -22.24 12.62 11.82
CA TYR A 136 -21.71 11.72 10.79
C TYR A 136 -22.84 11.00 10.02
N ALA A 137 -22.60 10.73 8.74
CA ALA A 137 -23.52 10.08 7.81
C ALA A 137 -22.76 9.27 6.75
N GLY A 138 -23.51 8.56 5.89
CA GLY A 138 -22.96 7.63 4.90
C GLY A 138 -22.97 6.19 5.39
N ILE A 139 -22.76 5.25 4.48
CA ILE A 139 -22.85 3.80 4.75
C ILE A 139 -21.74 3.29 5.68
N ASP A 140 -20.64 4.03 5.77
CA ASP A 140 -19.45 3.75 6.59
C ASP A 140 -19.16 4.87 7.62
N CYS A 141 -20.10 5.80 7.81
CA CYS A 141 -19.96 6.97 8.70
C CYS A 141 -18.72 7.85 8.44
N SER A 142 -18.14 7.78 7.24
CA SER A 142 -16.97 8.59 6.87
C SER A 142 -17.32 10.02 6.49
N ARG A 143 -18.61 10.32 6.18
CA ARG A 143 -19.05 11.66 5.80
C ARG A 143 -19.50 12.43 7.04
N ARG A 144 -18.97 13.63 7.25
CA ARG A 144 -19.48 14.53 8.29
C ARG A 144 -20.78 15.20 7.82
N THR A 145 -21.75 15.31 8.71
CA THR A 145 -22.93 16.16 8.51
C THR A 145 -22.68 17.52 9.13
N CYS A 146 -23.04 18.58 8.41
CA CYS A 146 -22.93 19.93 8.94
C CYS A 146 -23.90 20.12 10.12
N ALA A 147 -23.41 20.79 11.17
CA ALA A 147 -24.19 21.06 12.38
C ALA A 147 -25.38 22.01 12.12
N VAL A 148 -25.31 22.78 11.04
CA VAL A 148 -26.33 23.72 10.56
C VAL A 148 -26.64 23.47 9.09
N ASP A 149 -27.86 23.79 8.67
CA ASP A 149 -28.28 23.72 7.26
C ASP A 149 -27.59 24.84 6.47
N CYS A 150 -26.81 24.47 5.45
CA CYS A 150 -26.03 25.40 4.62
C CYS A 150 -26.90 26.23 3.64
N GLY A 151 -28.22 26.00 3.63
CA GLY A 151 -29.17 26.71 2.79
C GLY A 151 -28.90 26.50 1.29
N VAL A 152 -29.43 27.39 0.46
CA VAL A 152 -29.29 27.30 -1.02
C VAL A 152 -27.98 27.89 -1.55
N ASN A 153 -27.22 28.59 -0.71
CA ASN A 153 -26.02 29.34 -1.10
C ASN A 153 -24.73 28.72 -0.55
N GLY A 154 -24.79 27.52 0.00
CA GLY A 154 -23.63 26.77 0.45
C GLY A 154 -23.86 25.28 0.30
N PHE A 155 -22.79 24.51 0.26
CA PHE A 155 -22.86 23.05 0.32
C PHE A 155 -22.07 22.56 1.53
N CYS A 156 -22.51 21.44 2.09
CA CYS A 156 -21.83 20.85 3.23
C CYS A 156 -20.54 20.14 2.75
N ASN A 157 -19.38 20.57 3.23
CA ASN A 157 -18.13 19.83 3.02
C ASN A 157 -18.13 18.62 3.96
N ASP A 158 -18.14 17.42 3.38
CA ASP A 158 -18.26 16.16 4.12
C ASP A 158 -16.96 15.65 4.75
N VAL A 159 -15.83 16.33 4.50
CA VAL A 159 -14.54 16.08 5.17
C VAL A 159 -14.39 16.93 6.44
N VAL A 160 -14.80 18.19 6.38
CA VAL A 160 -14.63 19.18 7.47
C VAL A 160 -15.88 19.28 8.36
N GLY A 161 -17.07 19.02 7.82
CA GLY A 161 -18.35 19.14 8.55
C GLY A 161 -18.81 20.58 8.74
N GLN A 162 -18.36 21.49 7.87
CA GLN A 162 -18.73 22.90 7.84
C GLN A 162 -19.24 23.29 6.45
N CYS A 163 -20.06 24.33 6.38
CA CYS A 163 -20.60 24.82 5.11
C CYS A 163 -19.54 25.55 4.30
N GLU A 164 -19.36 25.16 3.05
CA GLU A 164 -18.60 25.92 2.06
C GLU A 164 -19.57 26.81 1.28
N CYS A 165 -19.39 28.12 1.43
CA CYS A 165 -20.29 29.10 0.86
C CYS A 165 -19.94 29.40 -0.60
N ALA A 166 -20.97 29.59 -1.41
CA ALA A 166 -20.83 30.11 -2.78
C ALA A 166 -20.23 31.52 -2.75
N THR A 167 -19.59 31.91 -3.86
CA THR A 167 -18.96 33.22 -4.00
C THR A 167 -19.91 34.36 -3.65
N GLY A 168 -19.49 35.22 -2.72
CA GLY A 168 -20.31 36.34 -2.21
C GLY A 168 -21.21 35.98 -1.03
N TRP A 169 -21.07 34.80 -0.42
CA TRP A 169 -21.75 34.40 0.81
C TRP A 169 -20.78 33.97 1.91
N SER A 170 -21.16 34.17 3.17
CA SER A 170 -20.38 33.88 4.36
C SER A 170 -21.27 33.53 5.56
N GLY A 171 -20.64 33.20 6.70
CA GLY A 171 -21.31 32.75 7.92
C GLY A 171 -21.49 31.23 8.01
N GLU A 172 -21.76 30.69 9.19
CA GLU A 172 -21.80 29.23 9.45
C GLU A 172 -22.87 28.48 8.62
N ALA A 173 -23.96 29.16 8.24
CA ALA A 173 -25.04 28.64 7.41
C ALA A 173 -25.05 29.24 5.98
N CYS A 174 -23.99 29.94 5.57
CA CYS A 174 -23.90 30.63 4.27
C CYS A 174 -25.08 31.56 3.95
N ALA A 175 -25.66 32.17 4.99
CA ALA A 175 -26.83 33.04 4.91
C ALA A 175 -26.47 34.53 4.87
N ILE A 176 -25.20 34.90 5.05
CA ILE A 176 -24.74 36.29 5.07
C ILE A 176 -24.14 36.62 3.71
N ARG A 177 -24.52 37.75 3.10
CA ARG A 177 -23.88 38.23 1.87
C ARG A 177 -22.56 38.92 2.21
N GLN A 178 -21.47 38.54 1.53
CA GLN A 178 -20.14 39.10 1.74
C GLN A 178 -20.09 40.55 1.24
N CYS A 179 -19.73 41.49 2.10
CA CYS A 179 -19.56 42.89 1.72
C CYS A 179 -18.22 43.13 0.99
N PRO A 180 -18.17 44.06 0.02
CA PRO A 180 -16.94 44.44 -0.67
C PRO A 180 -15.86 44.90 0.33
N ASN A 181 -14.67 44.26 0.28
CA ASN A 181 -13.50 44.52 1.15
C ASN A 181 -13.80 44.70 2.65
N ASP A 182 -14.81 44.00 3.19
CA ASP A 182 -15.25 44.17 4.58
C ASP A 182 -15.49 45.64 4.97
N CYS A 183 -16.08 46.38 4.02
CA CYS A 183 -16.30 47.83 4.11
C CYS A 183 -15.05 48.63 4.47
N SER A 184 -13.87 48.12 4.10
CA SER A 184 -12.54 48.68 4.37
C SER A 184 -12.33 49.06 5.84
N SER A 185 -13.04 48.43 6.78
CA SER A 185 -13.13 48.81 8.20
C SER A 185 -13.63 50.25 8.47
N MET A 186 -14.23 50.89 7.47
CA MET A 186 -14.72 52.28 7.46
C MET A 186 -16.23 52.36 7.21
N GLY A 187 -16.95 51.29 7.53
CA GLY A 187 -18.40 51.19 7.43
C GLY A 187 -18.94 49.90 8.07
N THR A 188 -20.27 49.77 8.13
CA THR A 188 -20.95 48.58 8.63
C THR A 188 -21.61 47.79 7.50
N CYS A 189 -21.39 46.48 7.47
CA CYS A 189 -21.96 45.58 6.47
C CYS A 189 -23.44 45.25 6.80
N THR A 190 -24.35 45.50 5.86
CA THR A 190 -25.79 45.22 6.02
C THR A 190 -26.13 43.79 5.58
N LEU A 191 -27.30 43.28 5.99
CA LEU A 191 -27.82 41.96 5.58
C LEU A 191 -28.01 41.81 4.05
N ALA A 192 -28.05 42.92 3.31
CA ALA A 192 -28.13 42.94 1.85
C ALA A 192 -26.78 42.81 1.14
N GLY A 193 -25.65 42.83 1.87
CA GLY A 193 -24.30 42.80 1.29
C GLY A 193 -23.78 44.17 0.82
N THR A 194 -24.37 45.26 1.29
CA THR A 194 -23.93 46.64 1.01
C THR A 194 -23.33 47.28 2.24
N CYS A 195 -22.33 48.14 2.04
CA CYS A 195 -21.64 48.88 3.10
C CYS A 195 -22.31 50.22 3.40
N GLU A 196 -22.61 50.47 4.67
CA GLU A 196 -22.98 51.79 5.17
C GLU A 196 -21.73 52.50 5.73
N CYS A 197 -21.25 53.52 5.01
CA CYS A 197 -19.98 54.17 5.32
C CYS A 197 -20.08 55.21 6.44
N VAL A 198 -18.99 55.38 7.21
CA VAL A 198 -18.88 56.49 8.16
C VAL A 198 -18.75 57.84 7.42
N VAL A 199 -19.15 58.94 8.07
CA VAL A 199 -19.14 60.30 7.47
C VAL A 199 -17.76 60.66 6.90
N GLY A 200 -17.71 61.14 5.65
CA GLY A 200 -16.46 61.44 4.93
C GLY A 200 -15.82 60.23 4.22
N ARG A 201 -16.56 59.11 4.12
CA ARG A 201 -16.19 57.94 3.34
C ARG A 201 -17.26 57.61 2.32
N GLY A 202 -16.84 57.15 1.15
CA GLY A 202 -17.70 56.77 0.03
C GLY A 202 -17.17 55.56 -0.72
N GLY A 203 -17.87 55.19 -1.79
CA GLY A 203 -17.58 53.98 -2.56
C GLY A 203 -18.30 52.73 -2.02
N ALA A 204 -18.31 51.66 -2.83
CA ALA A 204 -19.03 50.42 -2.53
C ALA A 204 -18.45 49.64 -1.33
N ASP A 205 -17.20 49.92 -0.97
CA ASP A 205 -16.45 49.33 0.14
C ASP A 205 -15.94 50.38 1.14
N CYS A 206 -16.44 51.62 1.09
CA CYS A 206 -16.04 52.73 1.96
C CYS A 206 -14.54 53.11 1.92
N ALA A 207 -13.81 52.72 0.87
CA ALA A 207 -12.40 53.04 0.71
C ALA A 207 -12.13 54.47 0.21
N GLU A 208 -13.13 55.13 -0.38
CA GLU A 208 -12.98 56.44 -1.00
C GLU A 208 -13.09 57.55 0.05
N LEU A 209 -12.16 58.52 0.03
CA LEU A 209 -12.25 59.73 0.84
C LEU A 209 -13.23 60.72 0.19
N THR A 210 -14.29 61.09 0.92
CA THR A 210 -15.25 62.12 0.51
C THR A 210 -15.15 63.32 1.45
N CYS A 211 -15.44 64.53 0.98
CA CYS A 211 -15.40 65.71 1.86
C CYS A 211 -16.48 65.63 2.94
N ALA A 212 -16.17 66.16 4.13
CA ALA A 212 -17.14 66.30 5.21
C ALA A 212 -18.31 67.25 4.85
N ASP A 213 -18.06 68.14 3.89
CA ASP A 213 -19.05 69.00 3.23
C ASP A 213 -18.92 68.84 1.71
N PRO A 214 -19.91 68.24 1.02
CA PRO A 214 -19.85 68.07 -0.44
C PRO A 214 -19.96 69.40 -1.20
N GLU A 215 -20.45 70.47 -0.57
CA GLU A 215 -20.63 71.79 -1.18
C GLU A 215 -19.59 72.82 -0.70
N CYS A 216 -18.68 72.45 0.21
CA CYS A 216 -17.63 73.33 0.77
C CYS A 216 -18.17 74.72 1.18
N SER A 217 -19.27 74.72 1.95
CA SER A 217 -20.02 75.92 2.37
C SER A 217 -20.54 76.80 1.21
N GLY A 218 -20.58 76.28 -0.01
CA GLY A 218 -20.96 77.00 -1.23
C GLY A 218 -19.85 77.86 -1.83
N HIS A 219 -18.61 77.74 -1.33
CA HIS A 219 -17.48 78.64 -1.63
C HIS A 219 -16.19 77.86 -1.95
N GLY A 220 -16.34 76.69 -2.56
CA GLY A 220 -15.21 75.88 -3.01
C GLY A 220 -15.63 74.59 -3.71
N VAL A 221 -14.66 73.85 -4.21
CA VAL A 221 -14.85 72.57 -4.89
C VAL A 221 -14.20 71.45 -4.09
N CYS A 222 -14.99 70.41 -3.76
CA CYS A 222 -14.50 69.21 -3.10
C CYS A 222 -13.69 68.35 -4.08
N SER A 223 -12.44 68.02 -3.73
CA SER A 223 -11.66 67.04 -4.47
C SER A 223 -10.81 66.18 -3.51
N HIS A 224 -10.89 64.86 -3.63
CA HIS A 224 -10.15 63.89 -2.82
C HIS A 224 -10.26 64.09 -1.29
N GLY A 225 -11.43 64.52 -0.79
CA GLY A 225 -11.67 64.73 0.64
C GLY A 225 -11.19 66.07 1.20
N VAL A 226 -10.67 66.98 0.36
CA VAL A 226 -10.22 68.33 0.74
C VAL A 226 -11.04 69.39 -0.01
N CYS A 227 -11.53 70.40 0.70
CA CYS A 227 -12.20 71.56 0.11
C CYS A 227 -11.18 72.55 -0.43
N SER A 228 -11.20 72.78 -1.74
CA SER A 228 -10.40 73.83 -2.38
C SER A 228 -11.24 75.10 -2.46
N CYS A 229 -10.88 76.13 -1.69
CA CYS A 229 -11.71 77.31 -1.52
C CYS A 229 -11.60 78.29 -2.68
N ASP A 230 -12.73 78.87 -3.05
CA ASP A 230 -12.83 79.93 -4.03
C ASP A 230 -12.10 81.20 -3.56
N ALA A 231 -11.66 82.02 -4.51
CA ALA A 231 -10.87 83.21 -4.22
C ALA A 231 -11.58 84.16 -3.24
N GLY A 232 -10.92 84.45 -2.11
CA GLY A 232 -11.47 85.28 -1.04
C GLY A 232 -11.95 84.50 0.18
N PHE A 233 -12.01 83.17 0.10
CA PHE A 233 -12.42 82.26 1.17
C PHE A 233 -11.27 81.38 1.69
N ALA A 234 -11.30 81.02 2.97
CA ALA A 234 -10.31 80.17 3.65
C ALA A 234 -10.97 79.31 4.75
N GLY A 235 -10.26 78.32 5.29
CA GLY A 235 -10.80 77.36 6.29
C GLY A 235 -10.94 75.93 5.74
N GLU A 236 -11.11 74.93 6.60
CA GLU A 236 -11.18 73.50 6.20
C GLU A 236 -12.48 73.15 5.44
N ARG A 237 -13.49 74.02 5.53
CA ARG A 237 -14.77 73.95 4.80
C ARG A 237 -15.05 75.23 4.00
N CYS A 238 -14.05 76.08 3.80
CA CYS A 238 -14.14 77.37 3.11
C CYS A 238 -15.07 78.41 3.78
N GLU A 239 -15.07 78.43 5.11
CA GLU A 239 -16.01 79.20 5.93
C GLU A 239 -15.55 80.62 6.34
N LEU A 240 -14.31 81.03 6.02
CA LEU A 240 -13.68 82.30 6.44
C LEU A 240 -13.47 83.25 5.26
N PHE A 241 -13.62 84.58 5.44
CA PHE A 241 -13.48 85.61 4.39
C PHE A 241 -12.29 86.56 4.64
N GLY A 242 -11.48 86.90 3.61
CA GLY A 242 -10.72 88.18 3.56
C GLY A 242 -9.26 88.20 3.07
N CYS A 243 -8.76 89.41 2.75
CA CYS A 243 -7.33 89.78 2.74
C CYS A 243 -7.02 90.70 3.95
N PRO A 244 -6.29 90.27 5.00
CA PRO A 244 -6.01 91.11 6.16
C PRO A 244 -4.66 91.84 6.08
N GLY A 245 -4.70 93.18 6.17
CA GLY A 245 -3.69 94.09 6.76
C GLY A 245 -2.18 93.99 6.44
N VAL A 246 -1.71 94.89 5.53
CA VAL A 246 -0.35 95.50 5.33
C VAL A 246 0.89 94.58 5.10
N PRO A 247 2.01 95.04 4.52
CA PRO A 247 2.30 95.89 3.36
C PRO A 247 2.93 95.06 2.20
N SER A 248 2.33 93.91 1.87
CA SER A 248 2.93 92.93 0.94
C SER A 248 1.92 92.22 0.04
N ALA A 249 0.71 92.77 -0.14
CA ALA A 249 -0.34 92.14 -0.94
C ALA A 249 0.10 91.83 -2.39
N CYS A 250 1.09 92.55 -2.90
CA CYS A 250 1.77 92.25 -4.16
C CYS A 250 3.32 92.32 -4.05
N SER A 251 3.88 91.79 -2.96
CA SER A 251 5.33 91.71 -2.72
C SER A 251 6.09 93.04 -2.81
N ALA A 252 5.39 94.17 -2.59
CA ALA A 252 5.87 95.54 -2.77
C ALA A 252 6.35 95.90 -4.19
N VAL A 253 6.08 95.04 -5.19
CA VAL A 253 6.51 95.21 -6.59
C VAL A 253 5.33 95.20 -7.57
N GLY A 254 4.25 94.49 -7.25
CA GLY A 254 3.01 94.53 -8.01
C GLY A 254 2.05 95.62 -7.53
N ILE A 255 1.08 95.95 -8.39
CA ILE A 255 0.05 96.95 -8.11
C ILE A 255 -1.26 96.21 -7.82
N CYS A 256 -1.81 96.38 -6.62
CA CYS A 256 -3.11 95.81 -6.24
C CYS A 256 -4.23 96.59 -6.93
N GLN A 257 -5.02 95.92 -7.77
CA GLN A 257 -6.17 96.48 -8.46
C GLN A 257 -7.46 95.98 -7.80
N LEU A 258 -8.30 96.92 -7.37
CA LEU A 258 -9.68 96.66 -6.97
C LEU A 258 -10.57 96.84 -8.20
N GLY A 259 -11.26 95.79 -8.64
CA GLY A 259 -12.25 95.88 -9.71
C GLY A 259 -13.65 96.21 -9.17
N GLY A 260 -14.27 97.29 -9.68
CA GLY A 260 -15.73 97.50 -9.62
C GLY A 260 -16.21 98.90 -9.19
N ASN A 261 -16.93 99.59 -10.09
CA ASN A 261 -17.72 100.80 -9.81
C ASN A 261 -19.10 100.38 -9.25
N ALA A 262 -19.41 100.70 -7.99
CA ALA A 262 -20.75 100.53 -7.43
C ALA A 262 -21.27 101.85 -6.87
N SER A 263 -22.30 102.43 -7.52
CA SER A 263 -23.08 103.53 -6.97
C SER A 263 -24.04 103.02 -5.91
N VAL A 264 -24.16 103.74 -4.80
CA VAL A 264 -24.96 103.37 -3.62
C VAL A 264 -26.46 103.29 -3.95
N ARG A 265 -27.04 102.10 -3.85
CA ARG A 265 -28.39 101.85 -3.28
C ARG A 265 -28.70 100.35 -3.14
N GLY A 266 -28.77 99.87 -1.90
CA GLY A 266 -29.51 98.65 -1.53
C GLY A 266 -28.67 97.38 -1.35
N SER A 267 -28.49 96.99 -0.09
CA SER A 267 -28.23 95.65 0.48
C SER A 267 -28.12 94.43 -0.48
N PHE A 268 -26.91 94.18 -0.98
CA PHE A 268 -26.26 92.86 -1.14
C PHE A 268 -24.80 93.17 -1.57
N LEU A 269 -23.80 92.59 -0.91
CA LEU A 269 -22.38 92.85 -1.23
C LEU A 269 -21.91 91.88 -2.32
N ASP A 270 -22.08 92.27 -3.58
CA ASP A 270 -21.45 91.58 -4.72
C ASP A 270 -20.18 92.32 -5.18
N GLU A 271 -19.16 91.50 -5.46
CA GLU A 271 -17.91 91.75 -6.20
C GLU A 271 -17.01 92.93 -5.79
N LEU A 272 -16.02 92.63 -4.93
CA LEU A 272 -14.69 93.23 -5.05
C LEU A 272 -13.64 92.13 -5.26
N SER A 273 -13.26 91.87 -6.51
CA SER A 273 -12.07 91.06 -6.81
C SER A 273 -10.82 91.93 -6.63
N ALA A 274 -9.98 91.60 -5.65
CA ALA A 274 -8.65 92.19 -5.49
C ALA A 274 -7.62 91.30 -6.19
N ARG A 275 -6.91 91.84 -7.20
CA ARG A 275 -5.88 91.12 -7.96
C ARG A 275 -4.60 91.94 -8.07
N CYS A 276 -3.44 91.29 -8.08
CA CYS A 276 -2.17 91.96 -8.32
C CYS A 276 -1.81 91.97 -9.81
N SER A 277 -1.46 93.15 -10.33
CA SER A 277 -0.84 93.31 -11.64
C SER A 277 0.67 93.30 -11.48
N CYS A 278 1.37 92.34 -12.11
CA CYS A 278 2.81 92.17 -12.02
C CYS A 278 3.55 92.76 -13.25
N PRO A 279 4.77 93.32 -13.08
CA PRO A 279 5.64 93.70 -14.20
C PRO A 279 6.20 92.48 -14.95
N GLU A 280 6.63 92.61 -16.21
CA GLU A 280 7.02 91.50 -17.11
C GLU A 280 8.04 90.50 -16.53
N SER A 281 8.89 90.94 -15.60
CA SER A 281 9.90 90.11 -14.93
C SER A 281 9.40 89.38 -13.67
N ARG A 282 8.12 89.53 -13.29
CA ARG A 282 7.52 88.92 -12.11
C ARG A 282 6.19 88.21 -12.39
N ALA A 283 5.95 87.12 -11.68
CA ALA A 283 4.76 86.28 -11.75
C ALA A 283 4.27 85.90 -10.34
N GLY A 284 3.10 85.26 -10.24
CA GLY A 284 2.44 84.88 -8.98
C GLY A 284 1.28 85.81 -8.60
N ALA A 285 0.38 85.33 -7.74
CA ALA A 285 -0.84 86.04 -7.35
C ALA A 285 -0.55 87.33 -6.55
N ALA A 286 0.65 87.45 -5.99
CA ALA A 286 1.16 88.61 -5.27
C ALA A 286 2.53 89.09 -5.83
N CYS A 287 2.87 88.79 -7.10
CA CYS A 287 4.13 89.19 -7.75
C CYS A 287 5.42 88.81 -6.98
N GLU A 288 5.36 87.68 -6.27
CA GLU A 288 6.39 87.15 -5.39
C GLU A 288 7.44 86.29 -6.12
N LEU A 289 7.18 85.89 -7.38
CA LEU A 289 8.02 84.98 -8.17
C LEU A 289 8.66 85.72 -9.35
N LEU A 290 9.85 85.29 -9.82
CA LEU A 290 10.43 85.74 -11.09
C LEU A 290 9.80 85.00 -12.28
N SER A 291 9.54 85.71 -13.38
CA SER A 291 8.99 85.13 -14.61
C SER A 291 10.03 84.24 -15.32
N CYS A 292 9.63 83.05 -15.74
CA CYS A 292 10.49 82.14 -16.49
C CYS A 292 10.38 82.35 -18.01
N PRO A 293 11.46 82.04 -18.76
CA PRO A 293 11.44 82.14 -20.21
C PRO A 293 10.41 81.20 -20.84
N SER A 294 9.74 81.70 -21.88
CA SER A 294 8.74 80.95 -22.65
C SER A 294 9.34 80.52 -24.00
N GLY A 295 9.03 79.30 -24.44
CA GLY A 295 9.43 78.80 -25.76
C GLY A 295 8.62 79.46 -26.89
N GLY A 296 8.80 78.97 -28.14
CA GLY A 296 8.10 79.48 -29.32
C GLY A 296 6.55 79.42 -29.25
N ASP A 297 6.01 78.59 -28.34
CA ASP A 297 4.58 78.43 -28.09
C ASP A 297 4.01 79.37 -27.02
N GLY A 298 4.82 80.29 -26.48
CA GLY A 298 4.38 81.31 -25.51
C GLY A 298 4.05 80.78 -24.11
N ARG A 299 4.31 79.50 -23.83
CA ARG A 299 4.11 78.86 -22.51
C ARG A 299 5.42 78.85 -21.71
N SER A 300 5.32 79.14 -20.42
CA SER A 300 6.46 79.13 -19.48
C SER A 300 7.13 77.76 -19.46
N CYS A 301 8.46 77.72 -19.64
CA CYS A 301 9.27 76.50 -19.74
C CYS A 301 8.74 75.48 -20.76
N SER A 302 8.05 75.94 -21.80
CA SER A 302 7.46 75.11 -22.87
C SER A 302 6.60 73.94 -22.35
N SER A 303 6.06 74.04 -21.11
CA SER A 303 5.38 72.96 -20.39
C SER A 303 6.19 71.66 -20.19
N HIS A 304 7.52 71.75 -20.28
CA HIS A 304 8.46 70.62 -20.24
C HIS A 304 9.55 70.78 -19.18
N GLY A 305 9.25 71.61 -18.19
CA GLY A 305 10.09 71.84 -17.04
C GLY A 305 9.37 72.68 -16.00
N ALA A 306 9.82 72.54 -14.75
CA ALA A 306 9.37 73.40 -13.67
C ALA A 306 10.15 74.71 -13.69
N CYS A 307 9.43 75.83 -13.63
CA CYS A 307 10.05 77.13 -13.39
C CYS A 307 10.58 77.17 -11.95
N ASP A 308 11.88 77.44 -11.75
CA ASP A 308 12.41 77.77 -10.43
C ASP A 308 12.11 79.24 -10.11
N PRO A 309 11.18 79.50 -9.19
CA PRO A 309 10.68 80.85 -8.95
C PRO A 309 11.70 81.80 -8.33
N ARG A 310 12.83 81.29 -7.80
CA ARG A 310 13.88 82.12 -7.17
C ARG A 310 14.96 82.57 -8.15
N SER A 311 15.23 81.77 -9.17
CA SER A 311 16.27 82.02 -10.17
C SER A 311 15.72 82.51 -11.50
N GLY A 312 14.42 82.34 -11.77
CA GLY A 312 13.80 82.68 -13.06
C GLY A 312 14.28 81.76 -14.20
N THR A 313 14.84 80.60 -13.88
CA THR A 313 15.33 79.62 -14.84
C THR A 313 14.43 78.40 -14.87
N CYS A 314 14.33 77.77 -16.04
CA CYS A 314 13.56 76.54 -16.19
C CYS A 314 14.43 75.34 -15.82
N ILE A 315 13.97 74.54 -14.85
CA ILE A 315 14.50 73.23 -14.54
C ILE A 315 13.74 72.23 -15.42
N CYS A 316 14.40 71.75 -16.47
CA CYS A 316 13.75 70.89 -17.45
C CYS A 316 13.51 69.48 -16.92
N ASP A 317 12.30 68.97 -17.16
CA ASP A 317 11.96 67.58 -16.87
C ASP A 317 12.73 66.70 -17.84
N THR A 318 13.33 65.60 -17.39
CA THR A 318 13.99 64.68 -18.32
C THR A 318 12.96 64.11 -19.32
N PRO A 319 13.22 64.10 -20.64
CA PRO A 319 14.49 64.34 -21.32
C PRO A 319 14.73 65.77 -21.84
N TRP A 320 14.00 66.79 -21.43
CA TRP A 320 14.07 68.12 -22.03
C TRP A 320 15.29 68.94 -21.59
N GLU A 321 15.81 69.79 -22.48
CA GLU A 321 16.93 70.70 -22.27
C GLU A 321 16.74 72.02 -23.06
N GLY A 322 17.59 73.01 -22.77
CA GLY A 322 17.51 74.37 -23.33
C GLY A 322 16.89 75.39 -22.35
N PRO A 323 17.09 76.70 -22.58
CA PRO A 323 16.74 77.75 -21.62
C PRO A 323 15.24 77.85 -21.28
N ALA A 324 14.35 77.37 -22.15
CA ALA A 324 12.91 77.26 -21.90
C ALA A 324 12.41 75.80 -22.03
N CYS A 325 13.29 74.81 -21.89
CA CYS A 325 12.99 73.37 -22.03
C CYS A 325 12.35 72.97 -23.36
N GLN A 326 12.78 73.64 -24.44
CA GLN A 326 12.20 73.49 -25.77
C GLN A 326 12.77 72.31 -26.59
N SER A 327 13.83 71.64 -26.11
CA SER A 327 14.55 70.59 -26.86
C SER A 327 14.54 69.26 -26.11
N ARG A 328 14.35 68.09 -26.76
CA ARG A 328 14.50 66.76 -26.13
C ARG A 328 15.92 66.21 -26.28
N ARG A 329 16.54 65.79 -25.17
CA ARG A 329 17.82 65.07 -25.08
C ARG A 329 17.61 63.57 -25.32
N CYS A 330 18.40 63.00 -26.22
CA CYS A 330 18.50 61.55 -26.37
C CYS A 330 19.43 60.97 -25.29
N PRO A 331 18.99 60.03 -24.44
CA PRO A 331 19.87 59.47 -23.42
C PRO A 331 20.98 58.63 -24.08
N ALA A 332 22.25 58.91 -23.73
CA ALA A 332 23.44 58.15 -24.11
C ALA A 332 23.65 57.89 -25.62
N ASN A 333 23.12 58.74 -26.50
CA ASN A 333 23.25 58.62 -27.97
C ASN A 333 22.89 57.21 -28.50
N CYS A 334 21.86 56.59 -27.92
CA CYS A 334 21.39 55.24 -28.28
C CYS A 334 22.52 54.18 -28.30
N SER A 335 23.47 54.31 -27.36
CA SER A 335 24.63 53.43 -27.21
C SER A 335 25.45 53.24 -28.49
N GLU A 336 25.41 54.19 -29.44
CA GLU A 336 26.00 54.08 -30.79
C GLU A 336 25.45 52.89 -31.61
N HIS A 337 24.38 52.27 -31.15
CA HIS A 337 23.74 51.09 -31.72
C HIS A 337 22.32 51.39 -32.20
N GLY A 338 21.96 52.67 -32.35
CA GLY A 338 20.67 53.11 -32.87
C GLY A 338 20.67 54.58 -33.27
N GLU A 339 19.62 54.99 -33.98
CA GLU A 339 19.38 56.38 -34.37
C GLU A 339 18.32 57.00 -33.46
N CYS A 340 18.57 58.22 -32.96
CA CYS A 340 17.62 58.90 -32.11
C CYS A 340 16.58 59.69 -32.92
N ASN A 341 15.30 59.50 -32.61
CA ASN A 341 14.24 60.33 -33.14
C ASN A 341 14.12 61.64 -32.34
N GLY A 342 14.56 62.75 -32.94
CA GLY A 342 14.62 64.07 -32.28
C GLY A 342 13.28 64.69 -31.84
N SER A 343 12.14 64.17 -32.30
CA SER A 343 10.81 64.64 -31.88
C SER A 343 10.23 63.84 -30.72
N THR A 344 10.62 62.57 -30.58
CA THR A 344 10.08 61.64 -29.58
C THR A 344 11.09 61.27 -28.49
N GLY A 345 12.39 61.52 -28.69
CA GLY A 345 13.45 61.13 -27.75
C GLY A 345 13.66 59.62 -27.64
N ALA A 346 13.05 58.82 -28.53
CA ALA A 346 13.16 57.37 -28.55
C ALA A 346 14.30 56.92 -29.48
N CYS A 347 15.01 55.87 -29.08
CA CYS A 347 16.06 55.24 -29.87
C CYS A 347 15.48 54.17 -30.80
N VAL A 348 15.81 54.24 -32.09
CA VAL A 348 15.52 53.20 -33.07
C VAL A 348 16.76 52.34 -33.22
N CYS A 349 16.71 51.11 -32.72
CA CYS A 349 17.88 50.25 -32.66
C CYS A 349 18.28 49.66 -34.01
N SER A 350 19.60 49.61 -34.23
CA SER A 350 20.20 48.89 -35.36
C SER A 350 19.93 47.39 -35.26
N PRO A 351 19.90 46.64 -36.38
CA PRO A 351 19.62 45.20 -36.38
C PRO A 351 20.51 44.42 -35.40
N GLY A 352 19.88 43.61 -34.54
CA GLY A 352 20.57 42.83 -33.52
C GLY A 352 20.81 43.54 -32.19
N TRP A 353 20.25 44.74 -31.99
CA TRP A 353 20.25 45.47 -30.72
C TRP A 353 18.82 45.75 -30.27
N ALA A 354 18.60 45.72 -28.96
CA ALA A 354 17.31 45.87 -28.30
C ALA A 354 17.49 46.59 -26.96
N GLY A 355 16.39 47.05 -26.38
CA GLY A 355 16.38 47.91 -25.18
C GLY A 355 16.02 49.34 -25.52
N ALA A 356 15.60 50.12 -24.51
CA ALA A 356 15.13 51.49 -24.70
C ALA A 356 16.22 52.45 -25.20
N LEU A 357 17.49 52.08 -25.01
CA LEU A 357 18.68 52.82 -25.44
C LEU A 357 19.56 51.99 -26.40
N CYS A 358 19.05 50.86 -26.92
CA CYS A 358 19.80 49.93 -27.77
C CYS A 358 21.04 49.33 -27.11
N GLU A 359 20.99 49.22 -25.78
CA GLU A 359 22.11 48.83 -24.93
C GLU A 359 22.30 47.31 -24.78
N ARG A 360 21.34 46.51 -25.27
CA ARG A 360 21.35 45.04 -25.13
C ARG A 360 21.40 44.34 -26.49
N PRO A 361 22.11 43.21 -26.62
CA PRO A 361 22.03 42.36 -27.81
C PRO A 361 20.61 41.80 -27.99
N GLY A 362 19.99 42.05 -29.14
CA GLY A 362 18.67 41.57 -29.55
C GLY A 362 18.75 40.47 -30.62
N CYS A 363 17.63 39.81 -30.88
CA CYS A 363 17.53 38.83 -31.98
C CYS A 363 17.59 39.56 -33.34
N ALA A 364 18.53 39.15 -34.21
CA ALA A 364 18.89 39.89 -35.43
C ALA A 364 17.77 39.92 -36.48
N GLU A 365 16.93 38.88 -36.53
CA GLU A 365 15.86 38.75 -37.51
C GLU A 365 14.56 39.48 -37.12
N THR A 366 14.46 40.01 -35.90
CA THR A 366 13.24 40.65 -35.39
C THR A 366 13.41 42.14 -35.11
N PHE A 367 14.49 42.78 -35.59
CA PHE A 367 14.83 44.17 -35.28
C PHE A 367 14.72 44.50 -33.77
N GLY A 368 15.10 43.54 -32.91
CA GLY A 368 15.11 43.73 -31.46
C GLY A 368 13.76 43.59 -30.74
N GLN A 369 12.69 43.13 -31.40
CA GLN A 369 11.41 42.82 -30.74
C GLN A 369 11.45 41.44 -30.04
N GLU A 370 10.81 41.34 -28.86
CA GLU A 370 10.76 40.14 -27.99
C GLU A 370 9.88 39.01 -28.57
N CYS A 371 10.28 38.39 -29.69
CA CYS A 371 9.65 37.19 -30.28
C CYS A 371 8.10 37.17 -30.21
N SER A 372 7.47 38.30 -30.51
CA SER A 372 6.01 38.53 -30.45
C SER A 372 5.34 38.16 -29.11
N ALA A 373 6.09 38.16 -28.00
CA ALA A 373 5.71 37.66 -26.67
C ALA A 373 5.20 36.19 -26.66
N ARG A 374 5.62 35.39 -27.65
CA ARG A 374 5.14 34.01 -27.93
C ARG A 374 6.31 33.04 -28.15
N GLY A 375 7.47 33.41 -27.64
CA GLY A 375 8.73 32.69 -27.76
C GLY A 375 9.83 33.39 -26.96
N TRP A 376 10.96 32.72 -26.78
CA TRP A 376 12.12 33.30 -26.11
C TRP A 376 13.29 33.47 -27.08
N CYS A 377 14.03 34.58 -26.96
CA CYS A 377 15.18 34.87 -27.82
C CYS A 377 16.41 34.08 -27.35
N ASN A 378 16.94 33.19 -28.20
CA ASN A 378 18.20 32.51 -27.92
C ASN A 378 19.36 33.43 -28.30
N VAL A 379 19.91 34.12 -27.30
CA VAL A 379 20.97 35.15 -27.48
C VAL A 379 22.27 34.62 -28.08
N HIS A 380 22.58 33.32 -27.95
CA HIS A 380 23.79 32.72 -28.55
C HIS A 380 23.62 32.40 -30.03
N ARG A 381 22.41 31.99 -30.43
CA ARG A 381 22.09 31.60 -31.82
C ARG A 381 21.39 32.70 -32.61
N ARG A 382 21.00 33.80 -31.95
CA ARG A 382 20.29 34.96 -32.51
C ARG A 382 18.99 34.62 -33.25
N ILE A 383 18.29 33.57 -32.79
CA ILE A 383 17.01 33.11 -33.33
C ILE A 383 15.94 33.07 -32.21
N CYS A 384 14.67 33.28 -32.58
CA CYS A 384 13.54 33.09 -31.69
C CYS A 384 13.19 31.60 -31.57
N VAL A 385 13.01 31.11 -30.35
CA VAL A 385 12.49 29.77 -30.07
C VAL A 385 11.02 29.91 -29.66
N CYS A 386 10.12 29.47 -30.53
CA CYS A 386 8.68 29.70 -30.36
C CYS A 386 8.02 28.74 -29.37
N GLU A 387 6.99 29.23 -28.68
CA GLU A 387 6.11 28.41 -27.86
C GLU A 387 5.25 27.47 -28.72
N LYS A 388 4.74 26.38 -28.14
CA LYS A 388 3.95 25.37 -28.86
C LYS A 388 2.76 26.03 -29.58
N GLY A 389 2.67 25.80 -30.89
CA GLY A 389 1.61 26.36 -31.75
C GLY A 389 1.98 27.65 -32.49
N TRP A 390 3.24 28.09 -32.40
CA TRP A 390 3.78 29.25 -33.12
C TRP A 390 5.02 28.89 -33.93
N SER A 391 5.19 29.53 -35.08
CA SER A 391 6.33 29.42 -36.00
C SER A 391 6.59 30.77 -36.68
N GLY A 392 7.56 30.83 -37.59
CA GLY A 392 8.05 32.10 -38.17
C GLY A 392 9.30 32.62 -37.47
N ALA A 393 9.99 33.59 -38.09
CA ALA A 393 11.28 34.09 -37.61
C ALA A 393 11.14 34.90 -36.29
N ALA A 394 9.95 35.44 -36.04
CA ALA A 394 9.58 36.20 -34.84
C ALA A 394 8.43 35.55 -34.04
N CYS A 395 8.10 34.28 -34.30
CA CYS A 395 6.95 33.56 -33.71
C CYS A 395 5.58 34.21 -33.99
N GLU A 396 5.45 34.82 -35.16
CA GLU A 396 4.29 35.56 -35.65
C GLU A 396 3.28 34.68 -36.39
N VAL A 397 3.70 33.50 -36.86
CA VAL A 397 2.87 32.57 -37.63
C VAL A 397 2.21 31.59 -36.66
N ALA A 398 0.88 31.64 -36.56
CA ALA A 398 0.13 30.62 -35.83
C ALA A 398 0.09 29.33 -36.65
N ALA A 399 0.45 28.19 -36.03
CA ALA A 399 0.38 26.90 -36.71
C ALA A 399 -1.10 26.53 -37.01
N PRO A 400 -1.42 26.07 -38.24
CA PRO A 400 -2.75 25.54 -38.56
C PRO A 400 -3.05 24.27 -37.75
N CYS A 401 -4.33 23.93 -37.58
CA CYS A 401 -4.75 22.69 -36.92
C CYS A 401 -4.09 21.47 -37.60
N PRO A 402 -3.56 20.50 -36.84
CA PRO A 402 -2.92 19.30 -37.39
C PRO A 402 -3.84 18.58 -38.39
N SER A 403 -3.40 18.44 -39.64
CA SER A 403 -4.10 17.76 -40.75
C SER A 403 -5.58 18.17 -40.95
N ASP A 404 -5.95 19.40 -40.57
CA ASP A 404 -7.35 19.86 -40.53
C ASP A 404 -8.30 18.85 -39.83
N CYS A 405 -7.81 18.28 -38.73
CA CYS A 405 -8.51 17.26 -37.93
C CYS A 405 -8.94 16.03 -38.72
N SER A 406 -8.23 15.72 -39.82
CA SER A 406 -8.46 14.57 -40.71
C SER A 406 -9.92 14.40 -41.16
N ALA A 407 -10.68 15.50 -41.21
CA ALA A 407 -12.14 15.52 -41.44
C ALA A 407 -12.98 14.72 -40.42
N HIS A 408 -12.39 14.36 -39.28
CA HIS A 408 -13.00 13.59 -38.19
C HIS A 408 -13.04 14.36 -36.87
N GLY A 409 -12.89 15.68 -36.91
CA GLY A 409 -12.99 16.55 -35.75
C GLY A 409 -13.26 17.99 -36.13
N THR A 410 -13.56 18.81 -35.12
CA THR A 410 -13.72 20.26 -35.27
C THR A 410 -12.50 20.96 -34.70
N CYS A 411 -11.90 21.88 -35.47
CA CYS A 411 -10.77 22.67 -35.02
C CYS A 411 -11.26 23.75 -34.05
N THR A 412 -10.86 23.66 -32.78
CA THR A 412 -11.18 24.68 -31.76
C THR A 412 -9.89 25.18 -31.14
N GLY A 413 -9.63 26.48 -31.25
CA GLY A 413 -8.56 27.14 -30.49
C GLY A 413 -7.17 26.51 -30.66
N ARG A 414 -6.86 25.92 -31.84
CA ARG A 414 -5.58 25.30 -32.22
C ARG A 414 -5.37 23.84 -31.79
N GLY A 415 -6.44 23.13 -31.46
CA GLY A 415 -6.46 21.67 -31.29
C GLY A 415 -7.69 21.04 -31.96
N CYS A 416 -7.62 19.76 -32.25
CA CYS A 416 -8.74 19.02 -32.83
C CYS A 416 -9.61 18.43 -31.73
N VAL A 417 -10.88 18.83 -31.71
CA VAL A 417 -11.92 18.14 -30.93
C VAL A 417 -12.47 17.03 -31.81
N CYS A 418 -12.09 15.79 -31.51
CA CYS A 418 -12.47 14.66 -32.35
C CYS A 418 -13.95 14.32 -32.22
N SER A 419 -14.54 13.96 -33.36
CA SER A 419 -15.90 13.44 -33.45
C SER A 419 -15.96 12.06 -32.76
N SER A 420 -17.14 11.69 -32.26
CA SER A 420 -17.36 10.41 -31.58
C SER A 420 -16.76 9.23 -32.37
N GLY A 421 -15.88 8.46 -31.74
CA GLY A 421 -15.19 7.33 -32.37
C GLY A 421 -13.82 7.68 -32.97
N TRP A 422 -13.31 8.90 -32.79
CA TRP A 422 -11.98 9.33 -33.22
C TRP A 422 -11.22 9.99 -32.08
N ARG A 423 -9.89 9.86 -32.10
CA ARG A 423 -8.96 10.39 -31.11
C ARG A 423 -7.59 10.68 -31.75
N GLY A 424 -6.70 11.27 -30.97
CA GLY A 424 -5.36 11.66 -31.43
C GLY A 424 -5.30 13.14 -31.79
N VAL A 425 -4.08 13.65 -31.99
CA VAL A 425 -3.80 15.10 -32.12
C VAL A 425 -4.42 15.74 -33.36
N ASP A 426 -4.69 14.93 -34.39
CA ASP A 426 -5.32 15.30 -35.66
C ASP A 426 -6.56 14.45 -35.97
N CYS A 427 -7.10 13.74 -34.97
CA CYS A 427 -8.24 12.83 -35.11
C CYS A 427 -8.08 11.74 -36.17
N SER A 428 -6.85 11.35 -36.50
CA SER A 428 -6.55 10.28 -37.46
C SER A 428 -6.73 8.87 -36.89
N ARG A 429 -6.85 8.71 -35.57
CA ARG A 429 -6.94 7.40 -34.91
C ARG A 429 -8.36 7.14 -34.45
N ARG A 430 -8.84 5.90 -34.60
CA ARG A 430 -10.14 5.51 -34.05
C ARG A 430 -10.08 5.45 -32.52
N ASP A 431 -11.15 5.92 -31.89
CA ASP A 431 -11.34 5.81 -30.45
C ASP A 431 -11.80 4.38 -30.15
N CYS A 432 -10.93 3.64 -29.47
CA CYS A 432 -11.17 2.27 -29.02
C CYS A 432 -11.37 2.31 -27.50
N PRO A 433 -12.31 1.53 -26.95
CA PRO A 433 -12.63 1.57 -25.52
C PRO A 433 -11.37 1.33 -24.69
N PHE A 434 -11.09 2.26 -23.76
CA PHE A 434 -9.92 2.28 -22.88
C PHE A 434 -8.57 2.04 -23.57
N ASN A 435 -8.42 2.41 -24.85
CA ASN A 435 -7.23 2.14 -25.65
C ASN A 435 -6.83 0.65 -25.64
N CYS A 436 -7.83 -0.24 -25.65
CA CYS A 436 -7.66 -1.69 -25.54
C CYS A 436 -6.86 -2.11 -24.30
N SER A 437 -6.93 -1.31 -23.23
CA SER A 437 -6.20 -1.51 -21.96
C SER A 437 -4.69 -1.72 -22.13
N SER A 438 -4.12 -1.33 -23.27
CA SER A 438 -2.74 -1.62 -23.71
C SER A 438 -2.42 -3.12 -23.92
N HIS A 439 -3.45 -3.95 -24.07
CA HIS A 439 -3.38 -5.41 -24.26
C HIS A 439 -4.07 -5.85 -25.56
N GLY A 440 -4.02 -5.01 -26.60
CA GLY A 440 -4.57 -5.33 -27.91
C GLY A 440 -4.38 -4.24 -28.96
N GLY A 441 -4.60 -4.61 -30.22
CA GLY A 441 -4.64 -3.71 -31.37
C GLY A 441 -6.02 -3.11 -31.58
N CYS A 442 -6.10 -1.83 -31.96
CA CYS A 442 -7.37 -1.19 -32.32
C CYS A 442 -7.65 -1.42 -33.82
N SER A 443 -8.67 -2.22 -34.14
CA SER A 443 -9.06 -2.53 -35.51
C SER A 443 -9.64 -1.29 -36.24
N PRO A 444 -9.68 -1.30 -37.59
CA PRO A 444 -10.32 -0.24 -38.38
C PRO A 444 -11.82 -0.04 -38.08
N ALA A 445 -12.48 -1.03 -37.47
CA ALA A 445 -13.87 -0.96 -37.03
C ALA A 445 -14.05 -0.38 -35.62
N GLY A 446 -12.97 -0.07 -34.90
CA GLY A 446 -12.99 0.50 -33.55
C GLY A 446 -13.23 -0.52 -32.46
N VAL A 447 -12.98 -1.79 -32.79
CA VAL A 447 -13.06 -2.93 -31.87
C VAL A 447 -11.63 -3.30 -31.48
N CYS A 448 -11.42 -3.61 -30.20
CA CYS A 448 -10.14 -4.08 -29.72
C CYS A 448 -9.93 -5.54 -30.10
N GLU A 449 -8.85 -5.81 -30.83
CA GLU A 449 -8.33 -7.14 -31.10
C GLU A 449 -7.30 -7.46 -30.01
N CYS A 450 -7.69 -8.29 -29.04
CA CYS A 450 -6.88 -8.53 -27.86
C CYS A 450 -5.66 -9.39 -28.13
N ASP A 451 -4.56 -9.05 -27.44
CA ASP A 451 -3.35 -9.85 -27.41
C ASP A 451 -3.63 -11.19 -26.71
N ALA A 452 -2.81 -12.21 -27.00
CA ALA A 452 -2.99 -13.54 -26.41
C ALA A 452 -3.02 -13.46 -24.87
N GLY A 453 -4.02 -14.11 -24.26
CA GLY A 453 -4.23 -14.07 -22.81
C GLY A 453 -5.10 -12.90 -22.32
N TRP A 454 -5.75 -12.16 -23.23
CA TRP A 454 -6.69 -11.08 -22.89
C TRP A 454 -8.00 -11.18 -23.70
N LYS A 455 -9.10 -10.81 -23.06
CA LYS A 455 -10.47 -10.77 -23.60
C LYS A 455 -11.22 -9.58 -23.00
N GLY A 456 -12.48 -9.39 -23.42
CA GLY A 456 -13.28 -8.23 -23.03
C GLY A 456 -13.36 -7.19 -24.13
N VAL A 457 -14.24 -6.20 -23.97
CA VAL A 457 -14.53 -5.20 -25.02
C VAL A 457 -13.37 -4.23 -25.23
N ALA A 458 -12.54 -4.07 -24.23
CA ALA A 458 -11.35 -3.23 -24.18
C ALA A 458 -10.09 -4.04 -23.79
N CYS A 459 -10.10 -5.37 -23.95
CA CYS A 459 -9.01 -6.26 -23.53
C CYS A 459 -8.59 -6.08 -22.07
N GLU A 460 -9.57 -5.82 -21.21
CA GLU A 460 -9.41 -5.53 -19.79
C GLU A 460 -9.47 -6.79 -18.91
N ILE A 461 -9.88 -7.93 -19.48
CA ILE A 461 -10.07 -9.19 -18.78
C ILE A 461 -8.94 -10.13 -19.20
N ALA A 462 -8.10 -10.57 -18.27
CA ALA A 462 -7.13 -11.63 -18.55
C ALA A 462 -7.87 -12.95 -18.88
N ASP A 463 -7.56 -13.54 -20.03
CA ASP A 463 -8.15 -14.79 -20.51
C ASP A 463 -7.36 -15.99 -19.98
N CYS A 464 -7.67 -16.39 -18.75
CA CYS A 464 -7.08 -17.56 -18.13
C CYS A 464 -7.78 -18.86 -18.54
N PRO A 465 -7.03 -19.97 -18.72
CA PRO A 465 -7.60 -21.26 -19.07
C PRO A 465 -8.59 -21.73 -17.99
N ASN A 466 -9.82 -22.03 -18.43
CA ASN A 466 -10.97 -22.42 -17.58
C ASN A 466 -11.22 -21.53 -16.35
N ASP A 467 -10.87 -20.23 -16.41
CA ASP A 467 -11.00 -19.32 -15.26
C ASP A 467 -10.29 -19.86 -14.00
N CYS A 468 -9.12 -20.47 -14.21
CA CYS A 468 -8.34 -21.17 -13.19
C CYS A 468 -9.16 -22.19 -12.39
N SER A 469 -10.19 -22.77 -13.03
CA SER A 469 -11.14 -23.73 -12.46
C SER A 469 -11.77 -23.26 -11.14
N ARG A 470 -11.76 -21.95 -10.84
CA ARG A 470 -12.09 -21.33 -9.54
C ARG A 470 -11.22 -21.80 -8.35
N HIS A 471 -10.07 -22.41 -8.63
CA HIS A 471 -9.09 -22.90 -7.65
C HIS A 471 -7.71 -22.23 -7.84
N GLY A 472 -7.68 -21.07 -8.49
CA GLY A 472 -6.49 -20.25 -8.62
C GLY A 472 -6.83 -18.80 -8.95
N ARG A 473 -5.82 -17.94 -8.85
CA ARG A 473 -5.88 -16.54 -9.25
C ARG A 473 -5.32 -16.38 -10.65
N CYS A 474 -6.08 -15.73 -11.52
CA CYS A 474 -5.61 -15.37 -12.86
C CYS A 474 -4.59 -14.23 -12.76
N LEU A 475 -3.37 -14.45 -13.25
CA LEU A 475 -2.31 -13.46 -13.29
C LEU A 475 -2.42 -12.59 -14.56
N PRO A 476 -1.85 -11.36 -14.56
CA PRO A 476 -1.82 -10.50 -15.74
C PRO A 476 -1.11 -11.10 -16.96
N SER A 477 -0.31 -12.17 -16.79
CA SER A 477 0.31 -12.91 -17.88
C SER A 477 -0.63 -13.87 -18.60
N GLY A 478 -1.85 -14.09 -18.09
CA GLY A 478 -2.77 -15.14 -18.56
C GLY A 478 -2.54 -16.51 -17.93
N ASP A 479 -1.59 -16.62 -17.01
CA ASP A 479 -1.31 -17.85 -16.26
C ASP A 479 -2.14 -17.94 -14.97
N CYS A 480 -2.43 -19.16 -14.53
CA CYS A 480 -3.12 -19.40 -13.27
C CYS A 480 -2.13 -19.66 -12.12
N GLU A 481 -2.21 -18.83 -11.09
CA GLU A 481 -1.57 -19.07 -9.79
C GLU A 481 -2.52 -19.92 -8.93
N CYS A 482 -2.24 -21.22 -8.82
CA CYS A 482 -3.13 -22.15 -8.12
C CYS A 482 -3.13 -21.95 -6.60
N PHE A 483 -4.31 -22.04 -6.00
CA PHE A 483 -4.46 -22.09 -4.55
C PHE A 483 -3.86 -23.37 -3.98
N GLU A 484 -3.50 -23.33 -2.70
CA GLU A 484 -2.85 -24.45 -2.01
C GLU A 484 -3.67 -25.75 -2.18
N GLY A 485 -3.00 -26.82 -2.61
CA GLY A 485 -3.67 -28.09 -2.89
C GLY A 485 -4.15 -28.27 -4.34
N PHE A 486 -3.92 -27.30 -5.23
CA PHE A 486 -4.23 -27.39 -6.66
C PHE A 486 -3.00 -27.13 -7.54
N THR A 487 -2.95 -27.78 -8.69
CA THR A 487 -1.87 -27.72 -9.68
C THR A 487 -2.44 -27.82 -11.10
N GLY A 488 -1.58 -27.69 -12.11
CA GLY A 488 -1.97 -27.72 -13.51
C GLY A 488 -2.22 -26.33 -14.10
N VAL A 489 -2.31 -26.25 -15.42
CA VAL A 489 -2.36 -24.99 -16.18
C VAL A 489 -3.61 -24.15 -15.88
N ASP A 490 -4.68 -24.79 -15.44
CA ASP A 490 -5.96 -24.18 -15.08
C ASP A 490 -6.37 -24.50 -13.64
N CYS A 491 -5.44 -24.98 -12.81
CA CYS A 491 -5.70 -25.38 -11.41
C CYS A 491 -6.80 -26.42 -11.23
N SER A 492 -7.09 -27.23 -12.26
CA SER A 492 -8.07 -28.31 -12.18
C SER A 492 -7.53 -29.58 -11.48
N ARG A 493 -6.21 -29.72 -11.34
CA ARG A 493 -5.59 -30.89 -10.70
C ARG A 493 -5.35 -30.62 -9.22
N HIS A 494 -5.40 -31.66 -8.40
CA HIS A 494 -5.03 -31.55 -6.98
C HIS A 494 -3.53 -31.82 -6.78
N HIS A 495 -2.89 -31.07 -5.88
CA HIS A 495 -1.50 -31.29 -5.49
C HIS A 495 -1.41 -32.56 -4.63
N CYS A 496 -1.01 -33.68 -5.23
CA CYS A 496 -0.63 -34.89 -4.52
C CYS A 496 0.89 -34.92 -4.31
N VAL A 497 1.34 -35.43 -3.16
CA VAL A 497 2.77 -35.51 -2.85
C VAL A 497 3.43 -36.59 -3.72
N ASP A 498 4.33 -36.18 -4.63
CA ASP A 498 5.02 -37.00 -5.66
C ASP A 498 4.09 -37.81 -6.60
N ASP A 499 2.95 -37.22 -6.99
CA ASP A 499 2.00 -37.78 -7.98
C ASP A 499 1.57 -39.24 -7.72
N CYS A 500 1.61 -39.70 -6.47
CA CYS A 500 1.21 -41.05 -6.07
C CYS A 500 1.89 -42.20 -6.87
N GLY A 501 3.03 -41.93 -7.51
CA GLY A 501 3.69 -42.85 -8.44
C GLY A 501 2.85 -43.19 -9.68
N GLU A 502 2.01 -42.28 -10.17
CA GLU A 502 1.12 -42.45 -11.34
C GLU A 502 1.87 -42.89 -12.61
N GLU A 503 3.04 -42.30 -12.92
CA GLU A 503 3.86 -42.72 -14.07
C GLU A 503 4.36 -44.17 -13.98
N ALA A 504 4.49 -44.70 -12.76
CA ALA A 504 4.85 -46.09 -12.50
C ALA A 504 3.63 -47.00 -12.22
N GLY A 505 2.41 -46.44 -12.25
CA GLY A 505 1.15 -47.14 -11.99
C GLY A 505 0.92 -47.53 -10.52
N HIS A 506 1.64 -46.91 -9.57
CA HIS A 506 1.61 -47.30 -8.15
C HIS A 506 0.39 -46.77 -7.38
N GLY A 507 -0.33 -45.78 -7.90
CA GLY A 507 -1.53 -45.20 -7.29
C GLY A 507 -2.19 -44.16 -8.18
N VAL A 508 -3.33 -43.61 -7.73
CA VAL A 508 -4.06 -42.52 -8.38
C VAL A 508 -4.40 -41.44 -7.35
N CYS A 509 -4.20 -40.17 -7.72
CA CYS A 509 -4.55 -39.03 -6.87
C CYS A 509 -6.07 -38.83 -6.82
N VAL A 510 -6.68 -38.91 -5.64
CA VAL A 510 -8.12 -38.66 -5.45
C VAL A 510 -8.29 -37.63 -4.34
N ALA A 511 -8.72 -36.42 -4.70
CA ALA A 511 -8.97 -35.30 -3.77
C ALA A 511 -7.79 -34.96 -2.83
N GLY A 512 -6.55 -34.99 -3.35
CA GLY A 512 -5.33 -34.69 -2.58
C GLY A 512 -4.80 -35.86 -1.75
N GLU A 513 -5.45 -37.02 -1.77
CA GLU A 513 -4.99 -38.24 -1.10
C GLU A 513 -4.58 -39.31 -2.13
N CYS A 514 -3.46 -39.98 -1.89
CA CYS A 514 -2.97 -41.05 -2.77
C CYS A 514 -3.71 -42.35 -2.51
N ARG A 515 -4.56 -42.74 -3.46
CA ARG A 515 -5.19 -44.06 -3.44
C ARG A 515 -4.27 -45.06 -4.15
N CYS A 516 -3.53 -45.84 -3.36
CA CYS A 516 -2.55 -46.78 -3.90
C CYS A 516 -3.18 -47.96 -4.64
N SER A 517 -2.53 -48.34 -5.74
CA SER A 517 -2.82 -49.54 -6.51
C SER A 517 -2.51 -50.79 -5.69
N ALA A 518 -3.17 -51.91 -6.00
CA ALA A 518 -3.02 -53.17 -5.27
C ALA A 518 -1.54 -53.60 -5.18
N GLY A 519 -1.07 -53.87 -3.96
CA GLY A 519 0.34 -54.22 -3.69
C GLY A 519 1.25 -53.03 -3.41
N PHE A 520 0.72 -51.81 -3.33
CA PHE A 520 1.44 -50.61 -2.90
C PHE A 520 0.72 -49.92 -1.73
N SER A 521 1.48 -49.23 -0.90
CA SER A 521 1.05 -48.59 0.35
C SER A 521 2.03 -47.49 0.74
N GLY A 522 1.69 -46.67 1.74
CA GLY A 522 2.47 -45.49 2.09
C GLY A 522 1.80 -44.21 1.58
N ALA A 523 2.24 -43.06 2.09
CA ALA A 523 1.61 -41.76 1.78
C ALA A 523 1.80 -41.34 0.32
N ARG A 524 2.77 -41.95 -0.38
CA ARG A 524 3.09 -41.71 -1.79
C ARG A 524 3.03 -43.00 -2.62
N CYS A 525 2.39 -44.05 -2.08
CA CYS A 525 2.37 -45.38 -2.66
C CYS A 525 3.76 -45.97 -2.94
N GLU A 526 4.75 -45.54 -2.16
CA GLU A 526 6.17 -45.86 -2.35
C GLU A 526 6.56 -47.24 -1.79
N ARG A 527 5.70 -47.85 -0.96
CA ARG A 527 5.99 -49.09 -0.25
C ARG A 527 5.23 -50.26 -0.85
N ARG A 528 5.97 -51.24 -1.38
CA ARG A 528 5.40 -52.53 -1.80
C ARG A 528 4.82 -53.30 -0.63
N THR A 529 3.55 -53.65 -0.71
CA THR A 529 2.82 -54.42 0.30
C THR A 529 3.12 -55.90 0.13
N CYS A 530 3.55 -56.58 1.20
CA CYS A 530 3.73 -58.02 1.17
C CYS A 530 2.40 -58.79 1.33
N PRO A 531 2.25 -59.95 0.68
CA PRO A 531 1.05 -60.77 0.80
C PRO A 531 0.78 -61.16 2.26
N ARG A 532 -0.46 -60.93 2.72
CA ARG A 532 -0.94 -61.10 4.11
C ARG A 532 0.02 -60.63 5.21
N ARG A 533 0.80 -59.57 4.96
CA ARG A 533 1.81 -59.05 5.92
C ARG A 533 2.75 -60.17 6.42
N CYS A 534 3.12 -61.09 5.53
CA CYS A 534 3.91 -62.28 5.84
C CYS A 534 3.35 -63.13 6.98
N SER A 535 2.02 -63.11 7.16
CA SER A 535 1.26 -63.82 8.20
C SER A 535 1.77 -63.61 9.63
N GLY A 536 2.50 -62.51 9.88
CA GLY A 536 3.20 -62.23 11.13
C GLY A 536 4.41 -63.15 11.43
N ARG A 537 4.79 -64.00 10.47
CA ARG A 537 5.78 -65.08 10.59
C ARG A 537 7.01 -64.86 9.69
N GLY A 538 7.16 -63.68 9.10
CA GLY A 538 8.29 -63.28 8.25
C GLY A 538 8.52 -61.77 8.24
N ILE A 539 9.60 -61.34 7.60
CA ILE A 539 9.95 -59.93 7.38
C ILE A 539 9.66 -59.59 5.92
N CYS A 540 8.93 -58.49 5.69
CA CYS A 540 8.64 -58.00 4.35
C CYS A 540 9.83 -57.25 3.77
N VAL A 541 10.40 -57.74 2.67
CA VAL A 541 11.52 -57.11 1.96
C VAL A 541 11.10 -56.89 0.51
N ASN A 542 10.85 -55.62 0.16
CA ASN A 542 10.51 -55.16 -1.20
C ASN A 542 9.32 -55.90 -1.87
N GLY A 543 8.28 -56.22 -1.09
CA GLY A 543 7.08 -56.95 -1.56
C GLY A 543 7.17 -58.48 -1.46
N THR A 544 8.33 -59.03 -1.10
CA THR A 544 8.55 -60.47 -0.89
C THR A 544 8.73 -60.78 0.59
N CYS A 545 8.10 -61.85 1.06
CA CYS A 545 8.24 -62.29 2.45
C CYS A 545 9.47 -63.16 2.65
N VAL A 546 10.36 -62.76 3.55
CA VAL A 546 11.45 -63.60 4.06
C VAL A 546 10.98 -64.27 5.34
N CYS A 547 10.71 -65.58 5.27
CA CYS A 547 10.08 -66.32 6.36
C CYS A 547 11.04 -66.63 7.50
N ARG A 548 10.53 -66.60 8.74
CA ARG A 548 11.27 -67.10 9.90
C ARG A 548 11.42 -68.63 9.81
N PRO A 549 12.47 -69.22 10.43
CA PRO A 549 12.71 -70.66 10.36
C PRO A 549 11.47 -71.49 10.75
N GLY A 550 11.15 -72.50 9.93
CA GLY A 550 9.97 -73.37 10.10
C GLY A 550 8.70 -72.92 9.37
N PHE A 551 8.72 -71.74 8.73
CA PHE A 551 7.66 -71.23 7.87
C PHE A 551 8.16 -71.03 6.44
N SER A 552 7.27 -71.27 5.47
CA SER A 552 7.49 -71.22 4.03
C SER A 552 6.23 -70.68 3.33
N GLY A 553 6.26 -70.61 1.99
CA GLY A 553 5.19 -70.01 1.20
C GLY A 553 5.37 -68.50 1.00
N SER A 554 4.64 -67.94 0.03
CA SER A 554 4.80 -66.54 -0.42
C SER A 554 4.41 -65.50 0.63
N ASP A 555 3.59 -65.89 1.60
CA ASP A 555 3.14 -65.07 2.74
C ASP A 555 3.54 -65.68 4.10
N CYS A 556 4.46 -66.65 4.13
CA CYS A 556 4.89 -67.37 5.34
C CYS A 556 3.75 -68.04 6.14
N SER A 557 2.62 -68.34 5.49
CA SER A 557 1.50 -69.05 6.12
C SER A 557 1.72 -70.56 6.19
N GLU A 558 2.56 -71.10 5.31
CA GLU A 558 2.89 -72.52 5.28
C GLU A 558 4.00 -72.81 6.30
N GLY A 559 3.96 -73.95 6.96
CA GLY A 559 4.94 -74.30 7.98
C GLY A 559 4.49 -75.53 8.75
N CYS A 560 5.45 -76.21 9.38
CA CYS A 560 5.15 -77.44 10.09
C CYS A 560 4.44 -77.17 11.43
N LEU A 561 3.43 -78.00 11.74
CA LEU A 561 2.69 -77.96 12.99
C LEU A 561 3.67 -78.06 14.18
N ASN A 562 3.58 -77.11 15.12
CA ASN A 562 4.43 -77.00 16.33
C ASN A 562 5.96 -77.12 16.08
N ALA A 563 6.46 -76.69 14.91
CA ALA A 563 7.87 -76.82 14.54
C ALA A 563 8.44 -78.23 14.76
N CYS A 564 7.61 -79.26 14.51
CA CYS A 564 7.94 -80.67 14.74
C CYS A 564 8.41 -80.97 16.18
N SER A 565 7.91 -80.22 17.16
CA SER A 565 8.26 -80.31 18.59
C SER A 565 9.77 -80.27 18.86
N HIS A 566 10.56 -79.70 17.92
CA HIS A 566 12.03 -79.74 17.86
C HIS A 566 12.64 -81.16 17.84
N ARG A 567 11.86 -82.20 17.50
CA ARG A 567 12.26 -83.62 17.49
C ARG A 567 12.22 -84.22 16.07
N GLY A 568 12.06 -83.38 15.06
CA GLY A 568 12.03 -83.77 13.65
C GLY A 568 12.36 -82.59 12.74
N ASN A 569 12.49 -82.86 11.45
CA ASN A 569 12.76 -81.84 10.43
C ASN A 569 11.53 -81.62 9.54
N CYS A 570 11.28 -80.37 9.15
CA CYS A 570 10.13 -80.02 8.33
C CYS A 570 10.41 -80.33 6.85
N THR A 571 9.53 -81.10 6.20
CA THR A 571 9.66 -81.38 4.76
C THR A 571 9.17 -80.20 3.93
N PRO A 572 9.59 -80.08 2.65
CA PRO A 572 9.13 -79.02 1.75
C PRO A 572 7.60 -79.00 1.52
N GLN A 573 6.88 -80.10 1.80
CA GLN A 573 5.42 -80.16 1.73
C GLN A 573 4.71 -79.78 3.05
N GLY A 574 5.44 -79.29 4.06
CA GLY A 574 4.88 -78.87 5.35
C GLY A 574 4.57 -80.02 6.34
N ALA A 575 5.12 -81.21 6.13
CA ALA A 575 4.96 -82.35 7.03
C ALA A 575 6.22 -82.56 7.91
N CYS A 576 6.04 -83.04 9.14
CA CYS A 576 7.15 -83.32 10.03
C CYS A 576 7.75 -84.72 9.80
N SER A 577 9.05 -84.77 9.52
CA SER A 577 9.83 -86.01 9.50
C SER A 577 10.51 -86.21 10.86
N CYS A 578 9.99 -87.12 11.66
CA CYS A 578 10.40 -87.30 13.06
C CYS A 578 11.68 -88.12 13.20
N GLY A 579 12.63 -87.62 13.99
CA GLY A 579 13.88 -88.30 14.30
C GLY A 579 13.76 -89.19 15.54
N GLY A 580 14.58 -90.25 15.64
CA GLY A 580 14.74 -91.01 16.90
C GLY A 580 13.49 -91.76 17.39
N GLY A 581 12.63 -92.25 16.49
CA GLY A 581 11.45 -93.06 16.84
C GLY A 581 10.25 -92.28 17.36
N TRP A 582 10.34 -90.95 17.41
CA TRP A 582 9.21 -90.05 17.67
C TRP A 582 8.22 -90.09 16.50
N ARG A 583 6.93 -89.90 16.78
CA ARG A 583 5.83 -90.06 15.83
C ARG A 583 4.79 -88.95 16.01
N GLY A 584 3.76 -88.93 15.16
CA GLY A 584 2.72 -87.91 15.15
C GLY A 584 3.02 -86.78 14.16
N LEU A 585 2.00 -85.97 13.84
CA LEU A 585 2.06 -84.94 12.80
C LEU A 585 3.04 -83.79 13.13
N ASP A 586 3.44 -83.65 14.38
CA ASP A 586 4.41 -82.69 14.89
C ASP A 586 5.50 -83.34 15.76
N CYS A 587 5.71 -84.66 15.66
CA CYS A 587 6.72 -85.41 16.43
C CYS A 587 6.61 -85.33 17.96
N SER A 588 5.41 -85.03 18.48
CA SER A 588 5.14 -85.00 19.92
C SER A 588 4.95 -86.38 20.56
N VAL A 589 4.74 -87.44 19.77
CA VAL A 589 4.45 -88.80 20.28
C VAL A 589 5.76 -89.56 20.51
N ALA A 590 5.97 -90.02 21.74
CA ALA A 590 7.16 -90.77 22.11
C ALA A 590 7.27 -92.16 21.43
N PRO A 591 8.48 -92.70 21.24
CA PRO A 591 8.68 -94.09 20.81
C PRO A 591 8.11 -95.06 21.85
N LEU A 592 7.41 -96.12 21.39
CA LEU A 592 6.96 -97.20 22.27
C LEU A 592 8.19 -97.93 22.84
N ARG A 593 8.27 -98.06 24.17
CA ARG A 593 9.29 -98.87 24.84
C ARG A 593 8.80 -100.33 24.92
N LEU A 594 9.61 -101.26 24.39
CA LEU A 594 9.98 -102.61 24.89
C LEU A 594 10.03 -103.70 23.78
N PRO A 595 11.22 -104.16 23.35
CA PRO A 595 11.38 -105.43 22.65
C PRO A 595 11.82 -106.51 23.66
N GLY A 596 10.96 -107.49 23.95
CA GLY A 596 11.33 -108.62 24.82
C GLY A 596 10.26 -109.69 24.98
N CYS A 597 8.98 -109.34 24.86
CA CYS A 597 7.87 -110.29 25.04
C CYS A 597 7.69 -111.25 23.86
N ALA A 598 7.81 -110.76 22.62
CA ALA A 598 7.60 -111.56 21.41
C ALA A 598 8.50 -112.82 21.31
N PRO A 599 9.83 -112.75 21.53
CA PRO A 599 10.68 -113.95 21.43
C PRO A 599 10.45 -114.96 22.58
N LEU A 600 10.15 -114.50 23.80
CA LEU A 600 9.89 -115.38 24.96
C LEU A 600 8.54 -116.12 24.84
N CYS A 601 7.51 -115.43 24.35
CA CYS A 601 6.20 -116.04 24.09
C CYS A 601 6.28 -117.08 22.97
N ALA A 602 7.03 -116.80 21.90
CA ALA A 602 7.22 -117.75 20.80
C ALA A 602 7.84 -119.07 21.30
N GLU A 603 8.90 -119.00 22.12
CA GLU A 603 9.60 -120.19 22.63
C GLU A 603 8.74 -121.04 23.58
N ARG A 604 8.01 -120.42 24.52
CA ARG A 604 7.12 -121.15 25.46
C ARG A 604 5.90 -121.76 24.76
N CYS A 605 5.31 -121.04 23.81
CA CYS A 605 4.13 -121.51 23.08
C CYS A 605 4.46 -122.68 22.14
N GLU A 606 5.68 -122.72 21.57
CA GLU A 606 6.16 -123.88 20.83
C GLU A 606 6.31 -125.12 21.74
N GLN A 607 6.90 -124.97 22.93
CA GLN A 607 7.07 -126.10 23.88
C GLN A 607 5.73 -126.58 24.49
N GLY A 608 4.77 -125.69 24.71
CA GLY A 608 3.46 -126.02 25.30
C GLY A 608 2.52 -126.74 24.33
N CYS A 609 2.57 -126.41 23.04
CA CYS A 609 1.67 -126.95 22.02
C CYS A 609 2.12 -128.30 21.41
N GLU A 610 3.33 -128.79 21.69
CA GLU A 610 3.86 -130.07 21.16
C GLU A 610 3.52 -131.32 21.99
N ARG A 611 2.74 -131.20 23.08
CA ARG A 611 2.31 -132.38 23.87
C ARG A 611 1.22 -133.20 23.13
N PRO A 612 1.19 -134.53 23.24
CA PRO A 612 0.37 -135.41 22.38
C PRO A 612 -1.16 -135.31 22.58
N ALA A 613 -1.67 -134.45 23.46
CA ALA A 613 -3.08 -134.39 23.83
C ALA A 613 -3.90 -133.31 23.08
N VAL A 614 -3.30 -132.48 22.21
CA VAL A 614 -4.03 -131.39 21.52
C VAL A 614 -3.64 -131.32 20.05
N ARG A 615 -4.10 -132.27 19.23
CA ARG A 615 -3.86 -132.30 17.77
C ARG A 615 -5.07 -131.96 16.90
N THR A 616 -6.05 -131.22 17.42
CA THR A 616 -7.29 -130.93 16.67
C THR A 616 -7.72 -129.45 16.67
N SER A 617 -6.77 -128.51 16.62
CA SER A 617 -7.06 -127.16 16.14
C SER A 617 -5.78 -126.47 15.65
N GLY A 618 -5.70 -126.14 14.35
CA GLY A 618 -4.54 -125.52 13.70
C GLY A 618 -4.24 -124.06 14.08
N GLY A 619 -4.43 -123.68 15.35
CA GLY A 619 -4.24 -122.30 15.84
C GLY A 619 -3.66 -122.18 17.26
N CYS A 620 -3.14 -123.27 17.85
CA CYS A 620 -2.61 -123.28 19.23
C CYS A 620 -1.49 -122.24 19.43
N ILE A 621 -0.46 -122.27 18.58
CA ILE A 621 0.70 -121.38 18.66
C ILE A 621 0.29 -119.91 18.47
N GLN A 622 -0.63 -119.65 17.52
CA GLN A 622 -1.04 -118.29 17.21
C GLN A 622 -1.89 -117.65 18.33
N LYS A 623 -2.88 -118.37 18.87
CA LYS A 623 -3.66 -117.90 20.02
C LYS A 623 -2.81 -117.76 21.29
N CYS A 624 -1.88 -118.70 21.52
CA CYS A 624 -0.96 -118.63 22.65
C CYS A 624 -0.06 -117.39 22.57
N ASN A 625 0.49 -117.09 21.38
CA ASN A 625 1.30 -115.88 21.18
C ASN A 625 0.49 -114.59 21.38
N GLU A 626 -0.74 -114.51 20.86
CA GLU A 626 -1.59 -113.33 21.02
C GLU A 626 -1.94 -113.04 22.49
N GLU A 627 -2.34 -114.07 23.26
CA GLU A 627 -2.64 -113.89 24.69
C GLU A 627 -1.39 -113.66 25.56
N CYS A 628 -0.27 -114.31 25.22
CA CYS A 628 0.99 -114.17 25.96
C CYS A 628 1.60 -112.77 25.77
N ILE A 629 1.57 -112.21 24.57
CA ILE A 629 2.08 -110.86 24.28
C ILE A 629 1.27 -109.82 25.07
N VAL A 630 -0.07 -109.91 25.04
CA VAL A 630 -0.94 -108.97 25.76
C VAL A 630 -0.69 -109.03 27.28
N ARG A 631 -0.49 -110.22 27.85
CA ARG A 631 -0.18 -110.36 29.29
C ARG A 631 1.22 -109.88 29.65
N CYS A 632 2.21 -110.17 28.82
CA CYS A 632 3.59 -109.72 29.03
C CYS A 632 3.70 -108.18 28.96
N GLU A 633 2.89 -107.53 28.12
CA GLU A 633 2.80 -106.07 28.01
C GLU A 633 2.07 -105.41 29.19
N LEU A 634 1.17 -106.13 29.89
CA LEU A 634 0.41 -105.62 31.03
C LEU A 634 1.12 -105.80 32.38
N ASP A 635 1.80 -106.93 32.58
CA ASP A 635 2.35 -107.30 33.90
C ASP A 635 3.84 -106.95 34.11
N GLY A 636 4.56 -106.57 33.05
CA GLY A 636 5.92 -106.02 33.15
C GLY A 636 7.04 -106.96 33.66
N GLU A 637 6.74 -108.23 34.01
CA GLU A 637 7.72 -109.25 34.40
C GLU A 637 7.52 -110.57 33.65
N ALA A 638 8.51 -110.95 32.84
CA ALA A 638 8.49 -112.14 31.99
C ALA A 638 8.67 -113.50 32.74
N SER A 639 8.60 -113.52 34.06
CA SER A 639 8.88 -114.70 34.90
C SER A 639 7.65 -115.42 35.44
N ARG A 640 6.43 -114.95 35.16
CA ARG A 640 5.17 -115.51 35.70
C ARG A 640 4.14 -116.03 34.68
N VAL A 641 4.46 -116.07 33.38
CA VAL A 641 3.58 -116.60 32.32
C VAL A 641 4.06 -117.96 31.83
#